data_AF-B0KWX0-F1
#
_entry.id   AF-B0KWX0-F1
#
_cell.length_a   1.000
_cell.length_b   1.000
_cell.length_c   1.000
_cell.angle_alpha   90.00
_cell.angle_beta   90.00
_cell.angle_gamma   90.00
#
_symmetry.space_group_name_H-M   'P 1'
#
loop_
_entity.id
_entity.type
_entity.pdbx_description
1 polymer ?
#
loop_
_entity_poly.entity_id
_entity_poly.type
_entity_poly.pdbx_seq_one_letter_code
_entity_poly.pdbx_strand_id
1 'polypeptide(L)'
;MMAAAATATARVRTGLRCASVFWRMPWLPVFLLLTAAAAEQQVPLVLWSSDRDLWAPATDTHEGHITSDLQLSTYLDPALELGPRNVLLFLQDKLSVEDFTAYGGVFGNKQDSAFSNLENALELAPSSLVLPAVDWYAVSTLTTYLQEKLGASPLHVDLATLQELKLNASLPALLLIRLPYLASSGLMAPREVLTGNDEVIGQVLSTLKSEDVPYTAALTAVRPSRVVRDVAVVAEGLGRQLLQKQPASPVIHPPVSYNDTTPRILFWAQNFSVAYKDQWEDLTPLTFGAQELNLTGSFWNDSFARLSLTYERLFGTTVTFKFILASRLYPVSARHWFTMERLEIHSNGSVAYFNASQVTGPSIYSFHCEYVSSLSKKGSLLVARTQPSHWQMTLQDFQIQAFNVMGEQFSYASDCAGFFSPGIWMGLLTSLFMLFIFTYGLHMILSLKTMDRFDDHKGPTISLTQIECILSGIMSVNGKKVLHMDRNPYYGGESSSITPLEELYKRFQLLEGPPESMGRGRDWNVDLIPKFLMANGQLVKMLLYTEVTRYLDFKVVEGSFVYKGGKIYKVPSTETEALASNLMGMFEKRRFRKFLVFVANFDENDPKTFEGVDPQTTSMRDVYRKFDLGQDVIDFTGHALALYRTDDYLDQPCLETINRIKLYSESLARYGKSPYLYPLYGLGELPQGFARLSAIYGGTYMLNKPVDDIIMENGKVVGVKSEGEVARCKQLICDPSYIPDRVRKAGQVIRIICILSHPIKNTNDANSCQIIIPQNQVNRKSDIYVCMISYAHNVAAQGKYIAIASTTVETMDPEKEVEPALELLEPIDQKFVAISDLYEPIDDGSESQVFCSCSYDATTHFETTCNDIKDIYKRMAGTAFDFENMKRKQNDVFGEAEQ
;
A
#
# COMPACT_ATOMS: atom_id res chain seq x y z
N MET A 1 12.80 4.84 64.78
CA MET A 1 12.55 6.19 65.34
C MET A 1 11.35 6.76 64.61
N MET A 2 10.34 7.14 65.41
CA MET A 2 9.30 8.19 65.26
C MET A 2 8.64 8.41 63.87
N ALA A 3 7.30 8.34 63.68
CA ALA A 3 6.16 8.91 64.46
C ALA A 3 6.04 10.45 64.30
N ALA A 4 4.87 11.10 64.18
CA ALA A 4 3.46 10.66 64.04
C ALA A 4 2.55 11.87 63.66
N ALA A 5 1.22 11.73 63.82
CA ALA A 5 0.13 12.73 63.70
C ALA A 5 -0.33 13.05 62.26
N ALA A 6 -1.55 12.75 61.77
CA ALA A 6 -2.86 12.46 62.40
C ALA A 6 -3.40 13.64 63.22
N THR A 7 -4.48 14.35 62.86
CA THR A 7 -5.93 14.05 63.10
C THR A 7 -6.66 15.43 63.12
N ALA A 8 -7.98 15.64 63.01
CA ALA A 8 -9.15 14.80 62.67
C ALA A 8 -10.44 15.68 62.53
N THR A 9 -11.49 15.14 61.87
CA THR A 9 -12.95 15.29 62.20
C THR A 9 -13.64 16.68 62.16
N ALA A 10 -14.98 16.83 62.01
CA ALA A 10 -16.08 16.02 61.42
C ALA A 10 -17.44 16.78 61.55
N ARG A 11 -18.52 16.21 61.00
CA ARG A 11 -19.97 16.55 61.09
C ARG A 11 -20.45 17.63 60.11
N VAL A 12 -21.39 17.41 59.17
CA VAL A 12 -22.66 16.62 59.07
C VAL A 12 -23.88 17.32 59.69
N ARG A 13 -24.80 17.82 58.83
CA ARG A 13 -26.25 17.47 58.85
C ARG A 13 -27.07 18.06 57.66
N THR A 14 -27.44 17.16 56.74
CA THR A 14 -28.78 16.96 56.13
C THR A 14 -29.92 18.01 56.31
N GLY A 15 -30.59 18.34 55.20
CA GLY A 15 -32.03 18.00 55.05
C GLY A 15 -33.04 19.04 54.53
N LEU A 16 -33.56 18.81 53.30
CA LEU A 16 -34.95 19.03 52.82
C LEU A 16 -35.54 20.47 52.83
N ARG A 17 -36.51 20.90 51.98
CA ARG A 17 -37.37 20.26 50.95
C ARG A 17 -38.01 21.35 50.05
N CYS A 18 -38.32 21.02 48.78
CA CYS A 18 -39.37 21.63 47.90
C CYS A 18 -39.36 23.17 47.64
N ALA A 19 -39.83 23.74 46.52
CA ALA A 19 -40.06 23.36 45.11
C ALA A 19 -40.37 24.69 44.34
N SER A 20 -40.76 24.84 43.07
CA SER A 20 -41.06 23.95 41.93
C SER A 20 -41.07 24.79 40.62
N VAL A 21 -40.79 24.20 39.45
CA VAL A 21 -41.03 24.71 38.05
C VAL A 21 -40.36 26.05 37.63
N PHE A 22 -39.87 26.27 36.40
CA PHE A 22 -39.86 25.49 35.15
C PHE A 22 -38.44 25.42 34.55
N TRP A 23 -37.93 24.21 34.33
CA TRP A 23 -36.90 23.93 33.32
C TRP A 23 -37.37 22.70 32.53
N ARG A 24 -37.40 22.78 31.19
CA ARG A 24 -37.70 21.63 30.34
C ARG A 24 -36.45 20.76 30.18
N MET A 25 -36.45 19.63 30.85
CA MET A 25 -35.62 18.44 30.57
C MET A 25 -36.32 17.58 29.48
N PRO A 26 -35.68 16.57 28.83
CA PRO A 26 -34.82 15.55 29.47
C PRO A 26 -33.58 15.08 28.67
N TRP A 27 -32.96 14.02 29.20
CA TRP A 27 -31.70 13.40 28.78
C TRP A 27 -31.87 12.24 27.78
N LEU A 28 -30.79 11.98 27.01
CA LEU A 28 -30.34 10.68 26.45
C LEU A 28 -31.22 9.98 25.39
N PRO A 29 -30.66 9.08 24.54
CA PRO A 29 -29.26 8.85 24.15
C PRO A 29 -29.06 8.78 22.61
N VAL A 30 -27.89 8.33 22.14
CA VAL A 30 -27.59 7.77 20.78
C VAL A 30 -28.19 8.51 19.56
N PHE A 31 -27.36 9.29 18.84
CA PHE A 31 -27.13 9.20 17.38
C PHE A 31 -26.09 10.25 16.94
N LEU A 32 -25.35 9.94 15.85
CA LEU A 32 -24.24 10.69 15.21
C LEU A 32 -22.80 10.25 15.54
N LEU A 33 -22.58 8.93 15.50
CA LEU A 33 -21.61 8.40 14.53
C LEU A 33 -22.21 8.57 13.13
N LEU A 34 -21.39 8.82 12.10
CA LEU A 34 -21.77 9.30 10.75
C LEU A 34 -22.02 10.82 10.65
N THR A 35 -21.01 11.62 10.95
CA THR A 35 -20.38 12.28 9.80
C THR A 35 -19.22 11.38 9.36
N ALA A 36 -19.35 10.77 8.19
CA ALA A 36 -18.15 10.38 7.47
C ALA A 36 -17.39 11.68 7.22
N ALA A 37 -16.13 11.75 7.66
CA ALA A 37 -15.20 12.61 6.95
C ALA A 37 -15.17 12.06 5.53
N ALA A 38 -15.89 12.70 4.62
CA ALA A 38 -15.83 12.37 3.22
C ALA A 38 -14.37 12.62 2.82
N ALA A 39 -13.63 11.53 2.58
CA ALA A 39 -12.30 11.65 2.00
C ALA A 39 -12.43 12.50 0.75
N GLU A 40 -11.62 13.54 0.60
CA GLU A 40 -11.75 14.50 -0.50
C GLU A 40 -11.42 13.78 -1.81
N GLN A 41 -12.48 13.34 -2.49
CA GLN A 41 -12.44 12.55 -3.71
C GLN A 41 -12.32 13.53 -4.88
N GLN A 42 -11.08 13.85 -5.24
CA GLN A 42 -10.76 14.67 -6.41
C GLN A 42 -10.22 13.80 -7.54
N VAL A 43 -10.56 14.17 -8.78
CA VAL A 43 -10.02 13.55 -10.00
C VAL A 43 -9.48 14.64 -10.95
N PRO A 44 -8.43 14.34 -11.73
CA PRO A 44 -7.93 15.26 -12.74
C PRO A 44 -8.86 15.30 -13.97
N LEU A 45 -8.89 16.45 -14.65
CA LEU A 45 -9.52 16.63 -15.95
C LEU A 45 -8.55 17.37 -16.88
N VAL A 46 -8.21 16.73 -18.00
CA VAL A 46 -7.33 17.28 -19.04
C VAL A 46 -8.15 17.48 -20.30
N LEU A 47 -8.14 18.70 -20.84
CA LEU A 47 -8.92 19.12 -21.99
C LEU A 47 -8.00 19.68 -23.08
N TRP A 48 -8.23 19.30 -24.34
CA TRP A 48 -7.50 19.84 -25.49
C TRP A 48 -8.37 19.87 -26.75
N SER A 49 -8.12 20.80 -27.65
CA SER A 49 -8.90 20.95 -28.88
C SER A 49 -8.01 21.29 -30.08
N SER A 50 -8.51 20.99 -31.27
CA SER A 50 -7.89 21.38 -32.55
C SER A 50 -8.01 22.87 -32.86
N ASP A 51 -8.96 23.59 -32.23
CA ASP A 51 -9.16 25.03 -32.41
C ASP A 51 -8.50 25.87 -31.31
N ARG A 52 -8.32 27.17 -31.59
CA ARG A 52 -7.67 28.16 -30.71
C ARG A 52 -8.68 28.86 -29.81
N ASP A 53 -8.19 29.33 -28.65
CA ASP A 53 -8.87 30.29 -27.77
C ASP A 53 -10.30 29.90 -27.32
N LEU A 54 -10.56 28.59 -27.16
CA LEU A 54 -11.87 28.06 -26.77
C LEU A 54 -12.20 28.12 -25.26
N TRP A 55 -11.18 28.11 -24.41
CA TRP A 55 -11.35 28.01 -22.97
C TRP A 55 -11.41 29.41 -22.33
N ALA A 56 -12.36 29.64 -21.43
CA ALA A 56 -12.33 30.86 -20.61
C ALA A 56 -11.04 30.90 -19.77
N PRO A 57 -10.39 32.07 -19.60
CA PRO A 57 -9.19 32.18 -18.79
C PRO A 57 -9.51 31.75 -17.36
N ALA A 58 -8.83 30.71 -16.88
CA ALA A 58 -8.94 30.26 -15.50
C ALA A 58 -8.57 31.41 -14.56
N THR A 59 -9.53 31.89 -13.78
CA THR A 59 -9.32 32.98 -12.81
C THR A 59 -8.39 32.48 -11.71
N ASP A 60 -7.14 32.97 -11.68
CA ASP A 60 -6.03 32.61 -10.77
C ASP A 60 -6.42 31.68 -9.61
N THR A 61 -6.53 30.38 -9.90
CA THR A 61 -6.93 29.38 -8.91
C THR A 61 -5.77 29.12 -7.98
N HIS A 62 -5.94 29.43 -6.69
CA HIS A 62 -4.96 29.13 -5.66
C HIS A 62 -4.66 27.62 -5.58
N GLU A 63 -3.43 27.26 -5.22
CA GLU A 63 -3.04 25.85 -5.01
C GLU A 63 -3.99 25.20 -3.98
N GLY A 64 -4.57 24.06 -4.36
CA GLY A 64 -5.59 23.36 -3.56
C GLY A 64 -7.05 23.69 -3.90
N HIS A 65 -7.33 24.52 -4.91
CA HIS A 65 -8.71 24.77 -5.37
C HIS A 65 -9.32 23.54 -6.07
N ILE A 66 -10.41 23.00 -5.52
CA ILE A 66 -11.21 21.94 -6.16
C ILE A 66 -12.29 22.59 -7.04
N THR A 67 -12.32 22.22 -8.32
CA THR A 67 -13.31 22.73 -9.28
C THR A 67 -14.68 22.09 -9.01
N SER A 68 -15.67 22.93 -8.69
CA SER A 68 -17.06 22.52 -8.50
C SER A 68 -17.85 22.46 -9.82
N ASP A 69 -18.97 21.72 -9.85
CA ASP A 69 -19.80 21.50 -11.06
C ASP A 69 -20.24 22.81 -11.75
N LEU A 70 -20.57 23.84 -10.96
CA LEU A 70 -20.95 25.17 -11.46
C LEU A 70 -19.77 25.93 -12.09
N GLN A 71 -18.54 25.70 -11.62
CA GLN A 71 -17.33 26.27 -12.22
C GLN A 71 -16.91 25.48 -13.47
N LEU A 72 -17.03 24.14 -13.42
CA LEU A 72 -16.72 23.25 -14.53
C LEU A 72 -17.57 23.58 -15.77
N SER A 73 -18.89 23.73 -15.59
CA SER A 73 -19.80 24.17 -16.65
C SER A 73 -19.42 25.55 -17.21
N THR A 74 -19.01 26.50 -16.35
CA THR A 74 -18.54 27.84 -16.81
C THR A 74 -17.28 27.75 -17.68
N TYR A 75 -16.38 26.78 -17.45
CA TYR A 75 -15.20 26.55 -18.29
C TYR A 75 -15.50 25.80 -19.59
N LEU A 76 -16.52 24.94 -19.60
CA LEU A 76 -16.89 24.10 -20.75
C LEU A 76 -17.86 24.79 -21.72
N ASP A 77 -18.78 25.61 -21.23
CA ASP A 77 -19.81 26.30 -22.04
C ASP A 77 -19.22 27.04 -23.26
N PRO A 78 -18.15 27.88 -23.14
CA PRO A 78 -17.58 28.56 -24.30
C PRO A 78 -16.97 27.61 -25.33
N ALA A 79 -16.32 26.53 -24.88
CA ALA A 79 -15.67 25.56 -25.76
C ALA A 79 -16.68 24.66 -26.49
N LEU A 80 -17.85 24.41 -25.89
CA LEU A 80 -18.95 23.65 -26.50
C LEU A 80 -19.81 24.51 -27.44
N GLU A 81 -19.89 25.83 -27.22
CA GLU A 81 -20.63 26.76 -28.07
C GLU A 81 -19.81 27.27 -29.28
N LEU A 82 -18.51 27.51 -29.10
CA LEU A 82 -17.63 28.09 -30.14
C LEU A 82 -16.72 27.05 -30.83
N GLY A 83 -16.49 25.89 -30.20
CA GLY A 83 -15.53 24.90 -30.68
C GLY A 83 -16.09 23.80 -31.58
N PRO A 84 -15.23 22.81 -31.93
CA PRO A 84 -15.62 21.66 -32.74
C PRO A 84 -16.78 20.86 -32.13
N ARG A 85 -17.78 20.52 -32.96
CA ARG A 85 -18.95 19.74 -32.53
C ARG A 85 -18.69 18.23 -32.34
N ASN A 86 -17.47 17.78 -32.61
CA ASN A 86 -17.02 16.41 -32.31
C ASN A 86 -16.31 16.42 -30.96
N VAL A 87 -16.92 15.82 -29.95
CA VAL A 87 -16.39 15.74 -28.59
C VAL A 87 -16.00 14.31 -28.25
N LEU A 88 -14.75 14.10 -27.86
CA LEU A 88 -14.23 12.81 -27.39
C LEU A 88 -14.05 12.85 -25.87
N LEU A 89 -14.67 11.91 -25.16
CA LEU A 89 -14.51 11.73 -23.73
C LEU A 89 -13.79 10.40 -23.48
N PHE A 90 -12.50 10.49 -23.15
CA PHE A 90 -11.69 9.39 -22.64
C PHE A 90 -11.94 9.25 -21.14
N LEU A 91 -12.54 8.13 -20.75
CA LEU A 91 -13.00 7.89 -19.39
C LEU A 91 -12.28 6.68 -18.79
N GLN A 92 -11.32 6.93 -17.89
CA GLN A 92 -10.56 5.88 -17.20
C GLN A 92 -11.29 5.36 -15.96
N ASP A 93 -11.19 4.07 -15.65
CA ASP A 93 -11.80 3.49 -14.43
C ASP A 93 -11.17 3.98 -13.12
N LYS A 94 -9.93 4.50 -13.14
CA LYS A 94 -9.15 5.02 -12.01
C LYS A 94 -8.04 5.93 -12.53
N LEU A 95 -7.92 7.15 -12.00
CA LEU A 95 -6.80 8.06 -12.26
C LEU A 95 -6.69 9.09 -11.13
N SER A 96 -5.48 9.45 -10.71
CA SER A 96 -5.23 10.58 -9.82
C SER A 96 -4.08 11.46 -10.29
N VAL A 97 -3.91 12.63 -9.69
CA VAL A 97 -2.76 13.52 -9.96
C VAL A 97 -1.44 12.82 -9.60
N GLU A 98 -1.42 11.97 -8.59
CA GLU A 98 -0.19 11.24 -8.23
C GLU A 98 0.26 10.23 -9.29
N ASP A 99 -0.65 9.71 -10.13
CA ASP A 99 -0.25 8.81 -11.22
C ASP A 99 0.51 9.58 -12.32
N PHE A 100 0.10 10.82 -12.61
CA PHE A 100 0.86 11.70 -13.50
C PHE A 100 2.24 12.06 -12.92
N THR A 101 2.36 12.32 -11.61
CA THR A 101 3.67 12.63 -11.01
C THR A 101 4.56 11.38 -10.87
N ALA A 102 3.98 10.20 -10.65
CA ALA A 102 4.71 8.94 -10.50
C ALA A 102 5.16 8.32 -11.82
N TYR A 103 4.39 8.50 -12.91
CA TYR A 103 4.64 7.84 -14.20
C TYR A 103 4.86 8.81 -15.38
N GLY A 104 4.68 10.13 -15.20
CA GLY A 104 4.86 11.18 -16.22
C GLY A 104 6.26 11.80 -16.29
N GLY A 105 7.33 11.01 -16.10
CA GLY A 105 8.71 11.42 -16.42
C GLY A 105 9.34 12.59 -15.63
N VAL A 106 8.69 13.10 -14.57
CA VAL A 106 9.05 14.36 -13.87
C VAL A 106 10.48 14.37 -13.29
N PHE A 107 11.06 13.22 -12.98
CA PHE A 107 12.44 13.08 -12.47
C PHE A 107 13.53 12.96 -13.56
N GLY A 108 13.31 13.54 -14.74
CA GLY A 108 14.37 13.80 -15.73
C GLY A 108 14.62 12.71 -16.78
N ASN A 109 13.95 11.55 -16.69
CA ASN A 109 13.98 10.51 -17.73
C ASN A 109 12.71 10.56 -18.60
N LYS A 110 12.65 11.53 -19.53
CA LYS A 110 11.54 11.62 -20.51
C LYS A 110 11.35 10.37 -21.39
N GLN A 111 12.37 9.52 -21.52
CA GLN A 111 12.29 8.26 -22.28
C GLN A 111 11.46 7.17 -21.60
N ASP A 112 11.04 7.36 -20.34
CA ASP A 112 10.38 6.34 -19.51
C ASP A 112 8.93 6.73 -19.10
N SER A 113 8.36 7.78 -19.69
CA SER A 113 6.99 8.26 -19.40
C SER A 113 5.92 7.29 -19.90
N ALA A 114 4.89 7.06 -19.08
CA ALA A 114 3.72 6.26 -19.45
C ALA A 114 2.65 7.03 -20.27
N PHE A 115 2.81 8.35 -20.43
CA PHE A 115 1.82 9.25 -21.05
C PHE A 115 2.35 9.95 -22.31
N SER A 116 3.24 9.27 -23.04
CA SER A 116 3.99 9.85 -24.16
C SER A 116 3.11 10.38 -25.30
N ASN A 117 2.00 9.73 -25.63
CA ASN A 117 1.09 10.15 -26.69
C ASN A 117 0.21 11.32 -26.24
N LEU A 118 -0.22 11.31 -24.98
CA LEU A 118 -0.95 12.42 -24.36
C LEU A 118 -0.08 13.69 -24.23
N GLU A 119 1.18 13.56 -23.80
CA GLU A 119 2.15 14.68 -23.76
C GLU A 119 2.32 15.31 -25.15
N ASN A 120 2.58 14.48 -26.18
CA ASN A 120 2.67 14.93 -27.57
C ASN A 120 1.37 15.56 -28.08
N ALA A 121 0.19 15.05 -27.68
CA ALA A 121 -1.09 15.62 -28.06
C ALA A 121 -1.31 17.02 -27.46
N LEU A 122 -0.88 17.24 -26.20
CA LEU A 122 -0.96 18.53 -25.52
C LEU A 122 0.05 19.55 -26.09
N GLU A 123 1.28 19.14 -26.40
CA GLU A 123 2.28 20.01 -27.05
C GLU A 123 1.87 20.43 -28.48
N LEU A 124 1.09 19.60 -29.18
CA LEU A 124 0.58 19.88 -30.53
C LEU A 124 -0.79 20.58 -30.57
N ALA A 125 -1.53 20.65 -29.46
CA ALA A 125 -2.87 21.22 -29.41
C ALA A 125 -2.85 22.77 -29.45
N PRO A 126 -3.62 23.43 -30.35
CA PRO A 126 -3.72 24.88 -30.38
C PRO A 126 -4.42 25.51 -29.15
N SER A 127 -5.19 24.73 -28.38
CA SER A 127 -5.65 25.11 -27.05
C SER A 127 -5.76 23.90 -26.11
N SER A 128 -5.35 24.08 -24.86
CA SER A 128 -5.43 23.07 -23.79
C SER A 128 -5.74 23.70 -22.44
N LEU A 129 -6.45 22.96 -21.60
CA LEU A 129 -6.82 23.33 -20.22
C LEU A 129 -6.62 22.12 -19.31
N VAL A 130 -5.88 22.30 -18.23
CA VAL A 130 -5.62 21.25 -17.23
C VAL A 130 -6.20 21.67 -15.89
N LEU A 131 -7.17 20.91 -15.40
CA LEU A 131 -7.77 21.09 -14.08
C LEU A 131 -7.28 19.94 -13.18
N PRO A 132 -6.30 20.17 -12.29
CA PRO A 132 -5.68 19.10 -11.50
C PRO A 132 -6.64 18.51 -10.46
N ALA A 133 -7.57 19.32 -9.94
CA ALA A 133 -8.56 18.90 -8.96
C ALA A 133 -9.97 19.30 -9.42
N VAL A 134 -10.78 18.31 -9.77
CA VAL A 134 -12.22 18.43 -10.03
C VAL A 134 -12.97 17.53 -9.06
N ASP A 135 -14.11 18.00 -8.55
CA ASP A 135 -15.00 17.21 -7.71
C ASP A 135 -15.43 15.93 -8.44
N TRP A 136 -15.21 14.79 -7.79
CA TRP A 136 -15.67 13.46 -8.19
C TRP A 136 -17.14 13.44 -8.64
N TYR A 137 -18.03 14.14 -7.94
CA TYR A 137 -19.44 14.19 -8.29
C TYR A 137 -19.69 14.98 -9.58
N ALA A 138 -18.97 16.08 -9.82
CA ALA A 138 -19.08 16.88 -11.04
C ALA A 138 -18.60 16.12 -12.30
N VAL A 139 -17.61 15.24 -12.16
CA VAL A 139 -17.19 14.36 -13.26
C VAL A 139 -18.22 13.27 -13.54
N SER A 140 -18.95 12.79 -12.53
CA SER A 140 -20.04 11.83 -12.74
C SER A 140 -21.23 12.40 -13.53
N THR A 141 -21.50 13.71 -13.42
CA THR A 141 -22.55 14.44 -14.16
C THR A 141 -22.11 14.97 -15.52
N LEU A 142 -20.80 14.97 -15.82
CA LEU A 142 -20.21 15.48 -17.07
C LEU A 142 -20.77 14.82 -18.34
N THR A 143 -20.97 13.50 -18.33
CA THR A 143 -21.47 12.79 -19.53
C THR A 143 -22.91 13.21 -19.87
N THR A 144 -23.75 13.41 -18.86
CA THR A 144 -25.12 13.89 -19.03
C THR A 144 -25.17 15.36 -19.46
N TYR A 145 -24.29 16.20 -18.92
CA TYR A 145 -24.18 17.62 -19.29
C TYR A 145 -23.73 17.79 -20.76
N LEU A 146 -22.74 17.02 -21.21
CA LEU A 146 -22.32 16.99 -22.62
C LEU A 146 -23.43 16.51 -23.56
N GLN A 147 -24.20 15.49 -23.15
CA GLN A 147 -25.34 15.00 -23.93
C GLN A 147 -26.45 16.07 -24.07
N GLU A 148 -26.77 16.80 -22.99
CA GLU A 148 -27.79 17.86 -23.00
C GLU A 148 -27.36 19.06 -23.87
N LYS A 149 -26.09 19.48 -23.79
CA LYS A 149 -25.56 20.62 -24.54
C LYS A 149 -25.32 20.33 -26.04
N LEU A 150 -24.82 19.15 -26.39
CA LEU A 150 -24.56 18.76 -27.79
C LEU A 150 -25.83 18.26 -28.52
N GLY A 151 -26.86 17.85 -27.79
CA GLY A 151 -28.08 17.25 -28.36
C GLY A 151 -27.84 15.88 -29.03
N ALA A 152 -26.69 15.24 -28.76
CA ALA A 152 -26.24 14.00 -29.38
C ALA A 152 -26.13 12.89 -28.32
N SER A 153 -26.62 11.69 -28.64
CA SER A 153 -26.50 10.52 -27.75
C SER A 153 -25.03 10.03 -27.68
N PRO A 154 -24.49 9.69 -26.49
CA PRO A 154 -23.12 9.21 -26.35
C PRO A 154 -22.92 7.86 -27.05
N LEU A 155 -22.12 7.85 -28.12
CA LEU A 155 -21.73 6.63 -28.81
C LEU A 155 -20.57 6.00 -28.04
N HIS A 156 -20.77 4.79 -27.54
CA HIS A 156 -19.68 4.00 -26.95
C HIS A 156 -18.85 3.40 -28.09
N VAL A 157 -17.55 3.68 -28.11
CA VAL A 157 -16.68 3.26 -29.23
C VAL A 157 -15.63 2.28 -28.73
N ASP A 158 -15.62 1.10 -29.34
CA ASP A 158 -14.56 0.10 -29.18
C ASP A 158 -13.52 0.30 -30.29
N LEU A 159 -12.28 -0.17 -30.07
CA LEU A 159 -11.16 0.04 -31.00
C LEU A 159 -11.45 -0.44 -32.44
N ALA A 160 -12.29 -1.46 -32.59
CA ALA A 160 -12.70 -2.01 -33.88
C ALA A 160 -13.78 -1.18 -34.60
N THR A 161 -14.74 -0.60 -33.88
CA THR A 161 -15.81 0.23 -34.48
C THR A 161 -15.32 1.62 -34.87
N LEU A 162 -14.19 2.07 -34.30
CA LEU A 162 -13.56 3.37 -34.62
C LEU A 162 -13.07 3.45 -36.07
N GLN A 163 -12.70 2.33 -36.70
CA GLN A 163 -12.27 2.29 -38.12
C GLN A 163 -13.44 2.31 -39.12
N GLU A 164 -14.68 2.06 -38.66
CA GLU A 164 -15.89 2.06 -39.50
C GLU A 164 -16.67 3.39 -39.40
N LEU A 165 -16.32 4.24 -38.43
CA LEU A 165 -17.01 5.50 -38.11
C LEU A 165 -16.50 6.67 -38.96
N LYS A 166 -17.21 6.96 -40.05
CA LYS A 166 -17.02 8.22 -40.81
C LYS A 166 -17.61 9.40 -40.06
N LEU A 167 -16.77 10.15 -39.36
CA LEU A 167 -17.17 11.38 -38.67
C LEU A 167 -17.36 12.51 -39.69
N ASN A 168 -18.30 13.41 -39.41
CA ASN A 168 -18.67 14.51 -40.32
C ASN A 168 -18.67 15.83 -39.56
N ALA A 169 -17.91 16.81 -40.02
CA ALA A 169 -17.74 18.12 -39.36
C ALA A 169 -19.05 18.90 -39.13
N SER A 170 -20.14 18.57 -39.83
CA SER A 170 -21.43 19.28 -39.72
C SER A 170 -22.41 18.75 -38.66
N LEU A 171 -22.21 17.53 -38.14
CA LEU A 171 -23.13 16.90 -37.18
C LEU A 171 -22.45 16.74 -35.81
N PRO A 172 -23.11 17.06 -34.69
CA PRO A 172 -22.52 16.86 -33.37
C PRO A 172 -22.40 15.37 -33.06
N ALA A 173 -21.21 14.96 -32.61
CA ALA A 173 -20.91 13.59 -32.22
C ALA A 173 -20.21 13.58 -30.85
N LEU A 174 -20.74 12.79 -29.92
CA LEU A 174 -20.16 12.56 -28.60
C LEU A 174 -19.65 11.11 -28.55
N LEU A 175 -18.32 10.94 -28.57
CA LEU A 175 -17.67 9.63 -28.54
C LEU A 175 -17.16 9.35 -27.12
N LEU A 176 -17.71 8.31 -26.49
CA LEU A 176 -17.29 7.86 -25.17
C LEU A 176 -16.35 6.66 -25.31
N ILE A 177 -15.09 6.85 -24.93
CA ILE A 177 -14.03 5.83 -25.00
C ILE A 177 -13.70 5.43 -23.57
N ARG A 178 -14.12 4.23 -23.16
CA ARG A 178 -13.81 3.69 -21.83
C ARG A 178 -12.42 3.05 -21.85
N LEU A 179 -11.54 3.56 -21.00
CA LEU A 179 -10.18 3.07 -20.82
C LEU A 179 -10.13 2.23 -19.53
N PRO A 180 -10.06 0.89 -19.63
CA PRO A 180 -10.14 0.04 -18.46
C PRO A 180 -8.91 0.21 -17.55
N TYR A 181 -9.15 0.19 -16.24
CA TYR A 181 -8.10 -0.04 -15.23
C TYR A 181 -8.21 -1.46 -14.66
N LEU A 182 -9.35 -2.13 -14.87
CA LEU A 182 -9.55 -3.48 -14.39
C LEU A 182 -8.94 -4.49 -15.37
N ALA A 183 -7.74 -4.96 -15.03
CA ALA A 183 -7.24 -6.20 -15.60
C ALA A 183 -8.20 -7.35 -15.25
N SER A 184 -8.56 -8.18 -16.23
CA SER A 184 -9.35 -9.41 -16.04
C SER A 184 -8.63 -10.46 -15.18
N SER A 185 -7.36 -10.20 -14.83
CA SER A 185 -6.60 -10.84 -13.76
C SER A 185 -5.62 -9.81 -13.19
N GLY A 186 -5.54 -9.65 -11.87
CA GLY A 186 -4.74 -8.60 -11.21
C GLY A 186 -3.23 -8.84 -11.26
N LEU A 187 -2.66 -8.93 -12.47
CA LEU A 187 -1.30 -9.43 -12.75
C LEU A 187 -0.42 -8.46 -13.57
N MET A 188 -0.96 -7.34 -14.07
CA MET A 188 -0.18 -6.29 -14.75
C MET A 188 0.11 -5.13 -13.80
N ALA A 189 1.30 -4.53 -13.95
CA ALA A 189 1.67 -3.37 -13.14
C ALA A 189 0.85 -2.12 -13.56
N PRO A 190 0.48 -1.21 -12.63
CA PRO A 190 -0.31 -0.02 -12.97
C PRO A 190 0.28 0.82 -14.12
N ARG A 191 1.61 0.86 -14.20
CA ARG A 191 2.35 1.52 -15.29
C ARG A 191 2.04 0.92 -16.67
N GLU A 192 2.01 -0.40 -16.80
CA GLU A 192 1.77 -1.09 -18.08
C GLU A 192 0.35 -0.84 -18.59
N VAL A 193 -0.63 -0.79 -17.66
CA VAL A 193 -2.03 -0.45 -17.97
C VAL A 193 -2.15 1.00 -18.43
N LEU A 194 -1.46 1.94 -17.78
CA LEU A 194 -1.43 3.35 -18.20
C LEU A 194 -0.76 3.54 -19.56
N THR A 195 0.37 2.85 -19.82
CA THR A 195 1.03 2.87 -21.14
C THR A 195 0.11 2.31 -22.25
N GLY A 196 -0.57 1.19 -22.02
CA GLY A 196 -1.53 0.64 -22.99
C GLY A 196 -2.73 1.57 -23.24
N ASN A 197 -3.20 2.28 -22.21
CA ASN A 197 -4.24 3.30 -22.36
C ASN A 197 -3.75 4.54 -23.15
N ASP A 198 -2.48 4.94 -22.98
CA ASP A 198 -1.84 6.01 -23.76
C ASP A 198 -1.66 5.62 -25.25
N GLU A 199 -1.32 4.35 -25.54
CA GLU A 199 -1.29 3.82 -26.90
C GLU A 199 -2.66 3.89 -27.59
N VAL A 200 -3.75 3.57 -26.88
CA VAL A 200 -5.13 3.71 -27.40
C VAL A 200 -5.46 5.16 -27.71
N ILE A 201 -5.11 6.10 -26.83
CA ILE A 201 -5.28 7.55 -27.09
C ILE A 201 -4.51 7.95 -28.35
N GLY A 202 -3.25 7.52 -28.50
CA GLY A 202 -2.43 7.77 -29.69
C GLY A 202 -3.08 7.25 -30.99
N GLN A 203 -3.62 6.03 -30.98
CA GLN A 203 -4.30 5.45 -32.13
C GLN A 203 -5.56 6.23 -32.53
N VAL A 204 -6.41 6.62 -31.57
CA VAL A 204 -7.62 7.41 -31.82
C VAL A 204 -7.27 8.76 -32.44
N LEU A 205 -6.32 9.48 -31.85
CA LEU A 205 -5.89 10.79 -32.34
C LEU A 205 -5.21 10.70 -33.72
N SER A 206 -4.47 9.62 -34.00
CA SER A 206 -3.88 9.39 -35.33
C SER A 206 -4.93 9.17 -36.41
N THR A 207 -6.05 8.52 -36.07
CA THR A 207 -7.18 8.28 -36.98
C THR A 207 -7.87 9.60 -37.33
N LEU A 208 -8.23 10.40 -36.32
CA LEU A 208 -8.83 11.73 -36.52
C LEU A 208 -7.94 12.67 -37.35
N LYS A 209 -6.62 12.64 -37.11
CA LYS A 209 -5.63 13.41 -37.86
C LYS A 209 -5.50 12.94 -39.32
N SER A 210 -5.81 11.68 -39.62
CA SER A 210 -5.83 11.17 -40.99
C SER A 210 -7.08 11.57 -41.79
N GLU A 211 -8.18 11.87 -41.10
CA GLU A 211 -9.46 12.30 -41.70
C GLU A 211 -9.66 13.84 -41.70
N ASP A 212 -8.72 14.60 -41.13
CA ASP A 212 -8.75 16.08 -41.00
C ASP A 212 -10.02 16.61 -40.29
N VAL A 213 -10.52 15.85 -39.30
CA VAL A 213 -11.74 16.18 -38.54
C VAL A 213 -11.39 17.03 -37.32
N PRO A 214 -11.94 18.25 -37.17
CA PRO A 214 -11.75 19.06 -35.97
C PRO A 214 -12.48 18.43 -34.78
N TYR A 215 -11.84 18.46 -33.60
CA TYR A 215 -12.32 17.78 -32.39
C TYR A 215 -11.93 18.52 -31.10
N THR A 216 -12.71 18.29 -30.06
CA THR A 216 -12.40 18.63 -28.67
C THR A 216 -12.35 17.34 -27.85
N ALA A 217 -11.26 17.11 -27.13
CA ALA A 217 -11.02 15.90 -26.36
C ALA A 217 -10.87 16.21 -24.87
N ALA A 218 -11.38 15.29 -24.05
CA ALA A 218 -11.37 15.34 -22.60
C ALA A 218 -10.88 13.99 -22.03
N LEU A 219 -9.94 14.01 -21.09
CA LEU A 219 -9.48 12.85 -20.34
C LEU A 219 -9.78 13.04 -18.84
N THR A 220 -10.52 12.10 -18.25
CA THR A 220 -10.84 12.07 -16.82
C THR A 220 -11.19 10.65 -16.36
N ALA A 221 -11.61 10.46 -15.10
CA ALA A 221 -11.80 9.13 -14.52
C ALA A 221 -13.05 8.94 -13.63
N VAL A 222 -13.51 7.69 -13.56
CA VAL A 222 -14.65 7.18 -12.77
C VAL A 222 -14.27 6.80 -11.33
N ARG A 223 -13.13 7.27 -10.82
CA ARG A 223 -12.74 7.40 -9.39
C ARG A 223 -11.26 7.78 -9.26
N PRO A 224 -10.82 8.35 -8.12
CA PRO A 224 -9.39 8.44 -7.81
C PRO A 224 -8.75 7.04 -7.72
N SER A 225 -7.51 6.90 -8.21
CA SER A 225 -6.75 5.65 -8.12
C SER A 225 -6.25 5.34 -6.70
N ARG A 226 -5.96 6.41 -5.93
CA ARG A 226 -5.51 6.39 -4.54
C ARG A 226 -6.43 7.27 -3.69
N VAL A 227 -6.81 6.80 -2.51
CA VAL A 227 -7.47 7.64 -1.50
C VAL A 227 -6.37 8.37 -0.74
N VAL A 228 -6.39 9.71 -0.78
CA VAL A 228 -5.49 10.52 0.05
C VAL A 228 -5.76 10.19 1.52
N ARG A 229 -4.75 9.63 2.20
CA ARG A 229 -4.64 9.77 3.66
C ARG A 229 -3.98 11.11 3.91
N ASP A 230 -4.61 11.96 4.71
CA ASP A 230 -4.02 13.23 5.13
C ASP A 230 -2.62 13.05 5.70
N VAL A 231 -1.62 13.55 4.97
CA VAL A 231 -0.26 13.80 5.49
C VAL A 231 -0.05 15.31 5.56
N ALA A 232 -0.95 15.99 6.27
CA ALA A 232 -0.83 17.41 6.60
C ALA A 232 0.08 17.63 7.83
N VAL A 233 1.34 17.19 7.74
CA VAL A 233 2.38 17.49 8.74
C VAL A 233 3.69 17.90 8.06
N VAL A 234 3.92 19.22 8.04
CA VAL A 234 5.21 19.91 7.84
C VAL A 234 5.80 19.92 6.42
N ALA A 235 5.49 20.99 5.68
CA ALA A 235 6.49 21.80 4.96
C ALA A 235 5.97 23.25 4.76
N GLU A 236 6.56 24.15 5.55
CA GLU A 236 6.93 25.55 5.27
C GLU A 236 6.12 26.44 4.30
N GLY A 237 5.70 27.63 4.79
CA GLY A 237 5.02 28.64 3.97
C GLY A 237 4.65 29.92 4.73
N LEU A 238 5.59 30.53 5.48
CA LEU A 238 5.33 31.70 6.32
C LEU A 238 5.26 33.02 5.50
N GLY A 239 4.32 33.10 4.56
CA GLY A 239 4.00 34.29 3.77
C GLY A 239 2.82 35.05 4.39
N ARG A 240 3.05 36.27 4.88
CA ARG A 240 1.97 37.13 5.41
C ARG A 240 1.33 37.94 4.29
N GLN A 241 0.05 37.71 4.03
CA GLN A 241 -0.83 38.72 3.43
C GLN A 241 -1.94 39.10 4.41
N LEU A 242 -2.03 40.40 4.69
CA LEU A 242 -3.07 41.00 5.51
C LEU A 242 -4.32 41.23 4.67
N LEU A 243 -5.41 40.51 4.99
CA LEU A 243 -6.76 40.86 4.52
C LEU A 243 -7.57 41.48 5.67
N GLN A 244 -7.17 42.69 6.07
CA GLN A 244 -8.01 43.53 6.92
C GLN A 244 -9.06 44.24 6.05
N LYS A 245 -10.31 43.83 6.22
CA LYS A 245 -11.49 44.45 5.61
C LYS A 245 -11.59 45.93 6.04
N GLN A 246 -11.43 46.86 5.09
CA GLN A 246 -11.59 48.29 5.34
C GLN A 246 -13.02 48.62 5.82
N PRO A 247 -13.20 49.26 6.99
CA PRO A 247 -14.39 50.03 7.31
C PRO A 247 -14.36 51.38 6.58
N ALA A 248 -15.51 52.04 6.47
CA ALA A 248 -15.64 53.31 5.75
C ALA A 248 -14.70 54.41 6.30
N SER A 249 -14.14 55.20 5.39
CA SER A 249 -13.20 56.29 5.67
C SER A 249 -13.81 57.37 6.59
N PRO A 250 -13.32 57.54 7.84
CA PRO A 250 -13.63 58.71 8.64
C PRO A 250 -12.86 59.93 8.13
N VAL A 251 -13.31 61.13 8.51
CA VAL A 251 -12.67 62.39 8.11
C VAL A 251 -11.24 62.45 8.66
N ILE A 252 -10.25 62.41 7.77
CA ILE A 252 -8.84 62.47 8.15
C ILE A 252 -8.49 63.90 8.54
N HIS A 253 -8.40 64.14 9.84
CA HIS A 253 -7.81 65.36 10.37
C HIS A 253 -6.27 65.29 10.33
N PRO A 254 -5.55 66.40 10.06
CA PRO A 254 -4.10 66.41 10.07
C PRO A 254 -3.52 66.13 11.47
N PRO A 255 -2.30 65.57 11.57
CA PRO A 255 -1.64 65.36 12.86
C PRO A 255 -1.29 66.69 13.53
N VAL A 256 -1.32 66.72 14.86
CA VAL A 256 -0.85 67.88 15.65
C VAL A 256 0.67 67.95 15.53
N SER A 257 1.16 69.02 14.91
CA SER A 257 2.59 69.32 14.78
C SER A 257 3.02 70.41 15.78
N TYR A 258 3.99 70.08 16.65
CA TYR A 258 4.71 71.09 17.41
C TYR A 258 5.92 71.58 16.60
N ASN A 259 5.88 72.86 16.26
CA ASN A 259 6.84 73.54 15.38
C ASN A 259 7.62 74.60 16.17
N ASP A 260 8.94 74.61 15.97
CA ASP A 260 9.85 75.65 16.50
C ASP A 260 10.56 76.35 15.33
N THR A 261 11.24 75.57 14.49
CA THR A 261 11.76 75.98 13.16
C THR A 261 11.47 74.95 12.06
N THR A 262 11.24 73.70 12.44
CA THR A 262 10.76 72.57 11.63
C THR A 262 9.78 71.78 12.51
N PRO A 263 8.93 70.90 11.94
CA PRO A 263 8.15 69.96 12.76
C PRO A 263 9.09 69.07 13.59
N ARG A 264 8.85 69.01 14.92
CA ARG A 264 9.67 68.23 15.87
C ARG A 264 8.90 67.10 16.54
N ILE A 265 7.61 67.31 16.82
CA ILE A 265 6.73 66.32 17.43
C ILE A 265 5.46 66.25 16.60
N LEU A 266 5.10 65.03 16.17
CA LEU A 266 3.83 64.70 15.54
C LEU A 266 3.02 63.81 16.49
N PHE A 267 1.75 64.12 16.65
CA PHE A 267 0.79 63.35 17.45
C PHE A 267 -0.55 63.23 16.73
N TRP A 268 -1.11 62.02 16.70
CA TRP A 268 -2.39 61.72 16.08
C TRP A 268 -3.12 60.60 16.83
N ALA A 269 -4.46 60.63 16.81
CA ALA A 269 -5.32 59.56 17.30
C ALA A 269 -6.70 59.65 16.59
N GLN A 270 -7.30 58.52 16.23
CA GLN A 270 -8.67 58.50 15.68
C GLN A 270 -9.73 58.86 16.73
N ASN A 271 -9.50 58.51 17.99
CA ASN A 271 -10.35 58.93 19.10
C ASN A 271 -9.49 59.27 20.32
N PHE A 272 -9.69 60.45 20.91
CA PHE A 272 -9.09 60.88 22.17
C PHE A 272 -10.19 61.17 23.20
N SER A 273 -10.60 60.13 23.93
CA SER A 273 -11.61 60.23 24.98
C SER A 273 -10.98 60.26 26.38
N VAL A 274 -11.43 61.19 27.23
CA VAL A 274 -10.96 61.32 28.63
C VAL A 274 -12.15 61.28 29.57
N ALA A 275 -11.99 60.62 30.71
CA ALA A 275 -12.99 60.62 31.77
C ALA A 275 -12.46 61.16 33.10
N TYR A 276 -13.32 61.90 33.80
CA TYR A 276 -13.14 62.31 35.17
C TYR A 276 -14.35 61.87 36.00
N LYS A 277 -14.12 61.02 37.02
CA LYS A 277 -15.18 60.45 37.89
C LYS A 277 -16.35 59.87 37.08
N ASP A 278 -16.02 59.05 36.09
CA ASP A 278 -16.92 58.33 35.18
C ASP A 278 -17.76 59.17 34.20
N GLN A 279 -17.63 60.51 34.19
CA GLN A 279 -18.07 61.34 33.07
C GLN A 279 -17.01 61.32 31.96
N TRP A 280 -17.39 60.88 30.75
CA TRP A 280 -16.53 60.85 29.56
C TRP A 280 -16.77 62.06 28.66
N GLU A 281 -15.70 62.66 28.15
CA GLU A 281 -15.70 63.73 27.15
C GLU A 281 -14.79 63.33 25.98
N ASP A 282 -15.21 63.59 24.75
CA ASP A 282 -14.43 63.34 23.53
C ASP A 282 -13.68 64.61 23.12
N LEU A 283 -12.34 64.54 23.18
CA LEU A 283 -11.45 65.63 22.83
C LEU A 283 -11.06 65.62 21.34
N THR A 284 -11.38 64.57 20.58
CA THR A 284 -10.99 64.41 19.17
C THR A 284 -11.28 65.65 18.31
N PRO A 285 -12.51 66.22 18.27
CA PRO A 285 -12.79 67.40 17.46
C PRO A 285 -12.05 68.65 17.96
N LEU A 286 -11.77 68.75 19.26
CA LEU A 286 -11.01 69.85 19.85
C LEU A 286 -9.49 69.72 19.61
N THR A 287 -9.00 68.50 19.35
CA THR A 287 -7.57 68.18 19.23
C THR A 287 -7.09 68.15 17.79
N PHE A 288 -7.95 67.74 16.85
CA PHE A 288 -7.59 67.59 15.44
C PHE A 288 -8.50 68.39 14.48
N GLY A 289 -9.65 68.88 14.97
CA GLY A 289 -10.57 69.75 14.22
C GLY A 289 -10.42 71.25 14.51
N ALA A 290 -9.63 71.63 15.51
CA ALA A 290 -9.43 73.03 15.90
C ALA A 290 -8.30 73.71 15.12
N GLN A 291 -8.53 74.96 14.70
CA GLN A 291 -7.59 75.72 13.85
C GLN A 291 -6.42 76.35 14.63
N GLU A 292 -6.57 76.55 15.94
CA GLU A 292 -5.51 76.97 16.87
C GLU A 292 -5.57 76.13 18.15
N LEU A 293 -4.46 75.48 18.49
CA LEU A 293 -4.30 74.67 19.70
C LEU A 293 -3.30 75.30 20.65
N ASN A 294 -3.65 75.36 21.93
CA ASN A 294 -2.78 75.93 22.96
C ASN A 294 -1.70 74.93 23.39
N LEU A 295 -0.61 74.90 22.62
CA LEU A 295 0.58 74.06 22.85
C LEU A 295 1.59 74.65 23.86
N THR A 296 1.21 75.67 24.62
CA THR A 296 2.13 76.36 25.55
C THR A 296 2.70 75.39 26.61
N GLY A 297 4.02 75.41 26.77
CA GLY A 297 4.76 74.47 27.63
C GLY A 297 5.31 73.22 26.93
N SER A 298 5.08 73.08 25.62
CA SER A 298 5.76 72.09 24.78
C SER A 298 7.24 72.45 24.63
N PHE A 299 8.11 71.45 24.52
CA PHE A 299 9.56 71.61 24.52
C PHE A 299 10.23 70.44 23.84
N TRP A 300 11.34 70.68 23.13
CA TRP A 300 12.08 69.63 22.42
C TRP A 300 13.59 69.81 22.57
N ASN A 301 14.30 68.67 22.70
CA ASN A 301 15.75 68.52 22.78
C ASN A 301 16.11 67.10 22.30
N ASP A 302 17.33 66.85 21.84
CA ASP A 302 17.77 65.58 21.22
C ASP A 302 17.50 64.34 22.08
N SER A 303 17.50 64.49 23.41
CA SER A 303 17.25 63.42 24.39
C SER A 303 15.88 63.49 25.09
N PHE A 304 15.13 64.58 24.94
CA PHE A 304 13.92 64.84 25.73
C PHE A 304 12.91 65.71 24.98
N ALA A 305 11.68 65.22 24.87
CA ALA A 305 10.57 65.91 24.23
C ALA A 305 9.34 65.93 25.13
N ARG A 306 8.61 67.05 25.11
CA ARG A 306 7.37 67.25 25.84
C ARG A 306 6.35 67.90 24.92
N LEU A 307 5.20 67.26 24.77
CA LEU A 307 4.02 67.84 24.14
C LEU A 307 3.01 68.20 25.23
N SER A 308 2.57 69.46 25.30
CA SER A 308 1.48 69.89 26.16
C SER A 308 0.25 70.29 25.36
N LEU A 309 -0.91 69.79 25.76
CA LEU A 309 -2.22 70.15 25.20
C LEU A 309 -3.05 70.79 26.33
N THR A 310 -3.41 72.07 26.21
CA THR A 310 -4.19 72.80 27.23
C THR A 310 -5.60 73.09 26.73
N TYR A 311 -6.61 72.65 27.49
CA TYR A 311 -8.03 72.85 27.21
C TYR A 311 -8.66 73.74 28.29
N GLU A 312 -9.28 74.85 27.90
CA GLU A 312 -9.74 75.86 28.85
C GLU A 312 -11.06 75.54 29.56
N ARG A 313 -11.91 74.70 28.96
CA ARG A 313 -13.27 74.39 29.45
C ARG A 313 -13.52 72.89 29.59
N LEU A 314 -12.56 72.13 30.10
CA LEU A 314 -12.72 70.69 30.30
C LEU A 314 -13.17 70.39 31.74
N PHE A 315 -14.29 69.69 31.91
CA PHE A 315 -14.93 69.44 33.22
C PHE A 315 -15.10 70.71 34.09
N GLY A 316 -15.30 71.88 33.45
CA GLY A 316 -15.46 73.17 34.12
C GLY A 316 -14.16 73.86 34.59
N THR A 317 -12.98 73.36 34.22
CA THR A 317 -11.67 73.95 34.57
C THR A 317 -10.67 73.93 33.42
N THR A 318 -9.55 74.63 33.58
CA THR A 318 -8.40 74.50 32.68
C THR A 318 -7.65 73.20 32.98
N VAL A 319 -7.51 72.34 31.97
CA VAL A 319 -6.82 71.03 32.09
C VAL A 319 -5.71 70.95 31.06
N THR A 320 -4.49 70.64 31.53
CA THR A 320 -3.32 70.45 30.65
C THR A 320 -2.85 68.99 30.69
N PHE A 321 -2.80 68.35 29.53
CA PHE A 321 -2.19 67.04 29.31
C PHE A 321 -0.74 67.23 28.90
N LYS A 322 0.20 66.51 29.50
CA LYS A 322 1.63 66.55 29.14
C LYS A 322 2.12 65.15 28.82
N PHE A 323 2.49 64.92 27.57
CA PHE A 323 3.15 63.71 27.10
C PHE A 323 4.65 63.92 27.23
N ILE A 324 5.33 63.07 28.01
CA ILE A 324 6.77 63.19 28.27
C ILE A 324 7.49 62.02 27.60
N LEU A 325 8.36 62.32 26.65
CA LEU A 325 9.13 61.35 25.87
C LEU A 325 10.63 61.59 26.07
N ALA A 326 11.41 60.51 26.14
CA ALA A 326 12.86 60.56 26.26
C ALA A 326 13.51 59.63 25.23
N SER A 327 14.60 60.08 24.60
CA SER A 327 15.43 59.29 23.69
C SER A 327 16.72 58.87 24.38
N ARG A 328 17.02 57.56 24.35
CA ARG A 328 18.19 56.97 25.01
C ARG A 328 18.90 55.98 24.08
N LEU A 329 20.23 55.99 24.07
CA LEU A 329 21.03 54.98 23.39
C LEU A 329 21.06 53.69 24.23
N TYR A 330 20.53 52.59 23.68
CA TYR A 330 20.59 51.29 24.34
C TYR A 330 21.79 50.49 23.80
N PRO A 331 22.80 50.18 24.65
CA PRO A 331 24.05 49.58 24.17
C PRO A 331 23.84 48.18 23.59
N VAL A 332 22.87 47.42 24.11
CA VAL A 332 22.53 46.06 23.62
C VAL A 332 22.00 46.07 22.19
N SER A 333 21.26 47.11 21.79
CA SER A 333 20.71 47.22 20.42
C SER A 333 21.52 48.14 19.50
N ALA A 334 22.57 48.79 20.02
CA ALA A 334 23.36 49.82 19.33
C ALA A 334 22.52 50.91 18.62
N ARG A 335 21.35 51.26 19.18
CA ARG A 335 20.35 52.14 18.58
C ARG A 335 19.73 53.07 19.63
N HIS A 336 19.32 54.25 19.18
CA HIS A 336 18.49 55.15 19.97
C HIS A 336 17.05 54.65 19.96
N TRP A 337 16.47 54.52 21.16
CA TRP A 337 15.06 54.23 21.36
C TRP A 337 14.42 55.40 22.08
N PHE A 338 13.23 55.77 21.67
CA PHE A 338 12.40 56.69 22.40
C PHE A 338 11.38 55.94 23.25
N THR A 339 11.17 56.41 24.47
CA THR A 339 10.15 55.90 25.39
C THR A 339 9.28 57.07 25.84
N MET A 340 7.97 56.85 25.93
CA MET A 340 7.08 57.75 26.64
C MET A 340 7.15 57.40 28.14
N GLU A 341 7.87 58.19 28.93
CA GLU A 341 8.07 57.88 30.35
C GLU A 341 6.76 57.96 31.14
N ARG A 342 5.96 59.01 30.86
CA ARG A 342 4.72 59.31 31.58
C ARG A 342 3.82 60.27 30.82
N LEU A 343 2.54 60.21 31.15
CA LEU A 343 1.53 61.22 30.86
C LEU A 343 1.13 61.89 32.18
N GLU A 344 1.14 63.22 32.21
CA GLU A 344 0.67 64.00 33.35
C GLU A 344 -0.60 64.78 33.00
N ILE A 345 -1.65 64.66 33.82
CA ILE A 345 -2.86 65.49 33.70
C ILE A 345 -2.83 66.51 34.84
N HIS A 346 -2.74 67.79 34.50
CA HIS A 346 -2.69 68.90 35.44
C HIS A 346 -4.10 69.53 35.49
N SER A 347 -4.75 69.48 36.66
CA SER A 347 -6.13 69.96 36.85
C SER A 347 -6.32 70.53 38.25
N ASN A 348 -6.68 71.82 38.36
CA ASN A 348 -7.01 72.53 39.60
C ASN A 348 -6.08 72.20 40.80
N GLY A 349 -4.77 72.41 40.62
CA GLY A 349 -3.74 72.17 41.64
C GLY A 349 -3.37 70.69 41.87
N SER A 350 -4.09 69.74 41.28
CA SER A 350 -3.77 68.30 41.33
C SER A 350 -3.08 67.82 40.05
N VAL A 351 -2.16 66.85 40.18
CA VAL A 351 -1.48 66.21 39.05
C VAL A 351 -1.69 64.70 39.11
N ALA A 352 -2.34 64.15 38.09
CA ALA A 352 -2.44 62.70 37.90
C ALA A 352 -1.28 62.20 37.02
N TYR A 353 -0.60 61.15 37.47
CA TYR A 353 0.54 60.55 36.78
C TYR A 353 0.18 59.16 36.25
N PHE A 354 0.34 58.97 34.93
CA PHE A 354 0.23 57.67 34.27
C PHE A 354 1.60 57.29 33.74
N ASN A 355 2.12 56.13 34.14
CA ASN A 355 3.34 55.57 33.55
C ASN A 355 2.97 54.92 32.21
N ALA A 356 3.74 55.21 31.16
CA ALA A 356 3.46 54.76 29.78
C ALA A 356 4.58 53.87 29.22
N SER A 357 5.24 53.08 30.08
CA SER A 357 6.53 52.42 29.79
C SER A 357 6.53 51.37 28.65
N GLN A 358 5.36 50.99 28.14
CA GLN A 358 5.22 50.11 26.96
C GLN A 358 5.07 50.88 25.64
N VAL A 359 4.90 52.20 25.70
CA VAL A 359 4.93 53.11 24.53
C VAL A 359 6.40 53.43 24.23
N THR A 360 7.01 52.60 23.38
CA THR A 360 8.44 52.62 23.07
C THR A 360 8.72 52.18 21.63
N GLY A 361 9.72 52.79 21.00
CA GLY A 361 10.15 52.40 19.66
C GLY A 361 11.54 52.92 19.30
N PRO A 362 12.15 52.47 18.19
CA PRO A 362 13.36 53.07 17.65
C PRO A 362 13.13 54.56 17.33
N SER A 363 14.07 55.45 17.62
CA SER A 363 13.89 56.91 17.46
C SER A 363 13.77 57.40 16.00
N ILE A 364 13.86 56.50 15.03
CA ILE A 364 13.69 56.73 13.59
C ILE A 364 12.23 56.46 13.17
N TYR A 365 11.49 55.72 13.98
CA TYR A 365 10.14 55.23 13.69
C TYR A 365 9.10 55.97 14.54
N SER A 366 7.85 55.99 14.08
CA SER A 366 6.72 56.38 14.92
C SER A 366 6.30 55.19 15.81
N PHE A 367 5.70 55.44 16.96
CA PHE A 367 5.01 54.39 17.72
C PHE A 367 3.54 54.39 17.34
N HIS A 368 2.98 53.22 17.08
CA HIS A 368 1.59 53.05 16.66
C HIS A 368 0.88 51.99 17.51
N CYS A 369 -0.39 52.25 17.88
CA CYS A 369 -1.18 51.28 18.63
C CYS A 369 -2.70 51.51 18.53
N GLU A 370 -3.44 50.46 18.18
CA GLU A 370 -4.91 50.44 18.08
C GLU A 370 -5.62 50.95 19.36
N TYR A 371 -5.14 50.59 20.55
CA TYR A 371 -5.70 51.06 21.83
C TYR A 371 -4.61 51.40 22.85
N VAL A 372 -4.56 52.67 23.28
CA VAL A 372 -3.76 53.13 24.42
C VAL A 372 -4.73 53.64 25.49
N SER A 373 -5.06 52.79 26.46
CA SER A 373 -6.05 53.09 27.51
C SER A 373 -5.50 52.92 28.92
N SER A 374 -6.13 53.58 29.89
CA SER A 374 -5.96 53.30 31.33
C SER A 374 -6.88 52.19 31.84
N LEU A 375 -7.82 51.71 31.02
CA LEU A 375 -8.79 50.67 31.40
C LEU A 375 -8.17 49.26 31.26
N SER A 376 -8.11 48.53 32.38
CA SER A 376 -7.59 47.16 32.46
C SER A 376 -8.21 46.21 31.40
N LYS A 377 -9.50 46.36 31.08
CA LYS A 377 -10.23 45.52 30.11
C LYS A 377 -9.75 45.60 28.66
N LYS A 378 -8.98 46.62 28.27
CA LYS A 378 -8.50 46.83 26.88
C LYS A 378 -6.98 46.73 26.73
N GLY A 379 -6.27 46.24 27.74
CA GLY A 379 -4.80 46.27 27.79
C GLY A 379 -4.30 47.64 28.24
N SER A 380 -4.01 47.78 29.53
CA SER A 380 -3.65 49.08 30.12
C SER A 380 -2.20 49.46 29.85
N LEU A 381 -1.93 50.08 28.70
CA LEU A 381 -0.63 50.69 28.38
C LEU A 381 -0.34 51.94 29.25
N LEU A 382 -1.39 52.56 29.80
CA LEU A 382 -1.29 53.72 30.71
C LEU A 382 -1.64 53.31 32.15
N VAL A 383 -0.64 53.08 32.98
CA VAL A 383 -0.83 52.64 34.37
C VAL A 383 -0.80 53.85 35.31
N ALA A 384 -1.94 54.18 35.91
CA ALA A 384 -2.02 55.23 36.93
C ALA A 384 -1.15 54.88 38.15
N ARG A 385 -0.34 55.86 38.62
CA ARG A 385 0.56 55.68 39.77
C ARG A 385 -0.17 55.47 41.09
N THR A 386 -1.40 55.98 41.20
CA THR A 386 -2.29 55.82 42.35
C THR A 386 -3.59 55.14 41.88
N GLN A 387 -3.92 54.01 42.49
CA GLN A 387 -5.16 53.28 42.24
C GLN A 387 -6.06 53.35 43.48
N PRO A 388 -7.36 53.71 43.36
CA PRO A 388 -8.06 54.11 42.14
C PRO A 388 -7.68 55.54 41.69
N SER A 389 -7.63 55.76 40.37
CA SER A 389 -7.51 57.09 39.77
C SER A 389 -8.89 57.62 39.40
N HIS A 390 -9.18 58.88 39.74
CA HIS A 390 -10.38 59.58 39.25
C HIS A 390 -10.31 59.93 37.77
N TRP A 391 -9.11 59.99 37.21
CA TRP A 391 -8.86 60.19 35.78
C TRP A 391 -8.73 58.85 35.07
N GLN A 392 -9.39 58.73 33.93
CA GLN A 392 -9.25 57.64 32.97
C GLN A 392 -9.10 58.24 31.57
N MET A 393 -8.45 57.52 30.65
CA MET A 393 -8.39 57.95 29.24
C MET A 393 -8.30 56.76 28.31
N THR A 394 -8.75 56.97 27.08
CA THR A 394 -8.67 56.01 25.97
C THR A 394 -8.31 56.77 24.70
N LEU A 395 -7.16 56.41 24.13
CA LEU A 395 -6.76 56.79 22.78
C LEU A 395 -6.97 55.57 21.88
N GLN A 396 -7.67 55.75 20.76
CA GLN A 396 -7.80 54.74 19.70
C GLN A 396 -6.97 55.17 18.50
N ASP A 397 -6.33 54.20 17.83
CA ASP A 397 -5.50 54.42 16.64
C ASP A 397 -4.40 55.47 16.90
N PHE A 398 -3.66 55.27 18.00
CA PHE A 398 -2.71 56.24 18.53
C PHE A 398 -1.39 56.18 17.78
N GLN A 399 -0.93 57.32 17.24
CA GLN A 399 0.38 57.44 16.61
C GLN A 399 1.16 58.66 17.14
N ILE A 400 2.43 58.46 17.50
CA ILE A 400 3.30 59.53 18.01
C ILE A 400 4.75 59.39 17.54
N GLN A 401 5.39 60.51 17.22
CA GLN A 401 6.82 60.58 16.90
C GLN A 401 7.38 61.92 17.39
N ALA A 402 8.51 61.90 18.11
CA ALA A 402 9.10 63.09 18.73
C ALA A 402 10.60 63.30 18.42
N PHE A 403 11.20 62.39 17.67
CA PHE A 403 12.61 62.39 17.30
C PHE A 403 12.73 62.01 15.82
N ASN A 404 13.73 62.56 15.13
CA ASN A 404 14.02 62.37 13.70
C ASN A 404 12.78 62.45 12.77
N VAL A 405 11.89 63.41 13.03
CA VAL A 405 10.74 63.70 12.14
C VAL A 405 11.25 64.33 10.83
N MET A 406 10.81 63.78 9.70
CA MET A 406 11.20 64.21 8.35
C MET A 406 9.97 64.72 7.59
N GLY A 407 9.74 66.04 7.61
CA GLY A 407 8.53 66.67 7.06
C GLY A 407 7.32 66.56 8.00
N GLU A 408 6.10 66.74 7.48
CA GLU A 408 4.86 66.71 8.26
C GLU A 408 4.19 65.32 8.32
N GLN A 409 4.92 64.27 7.91
CA GLN A 409 4.42 62.89 7.87
C GLN A 409 5.14 62.01 8.89
N PHE A 410 4.41 61.03 9.44
CA PHE A 410 4.99 60.01 10.30
C PHE A 410 5.96 59.12 9.52
N SER A 411 7.07 58.77 10.16
CA SER A 411 7.97 57.70 9.71
C SER A 411 7.35 56.32 10.00
N TYR A 412 7.96 55.27 9.43
CA TYR A 412 7.50 53.87 9.56
C TYR A 412 7.05 53.52 10.99
N ALA A 413 5.96 52.78 11.11
CA ALA A 413 5.31 52.48 12.38
C ALA A 413 5.97 51.31 13.13
N SER A 414 6.23 51.52 14.42
CA SER A 414 6.59 50.49 15.39
C SER A 414 5.33 50.13 16.19
N ASP A 415 4.65 49.07 15.76
CA ASP A 415 3.39 48.63 16.37
C ASP A 415 3.55 48.08 17.79
N CYS A 416 2.57 48.36 18.65
CA CYS A 416 2.49 47.80 20.00
C CYS A 416 2.18 46.29 20.05
N ALA A 417 1.71 45.71 18.94
CA ALA A 417 1.37 44.29 18.83
C ALA A 417 2.55 43.48 18.24
N GLY A 418 3.22 42.69 19.09
CA GLY A 418 4.13 41.64 18.63
C GLY A 418 3.37 40.45 18.04
N PHE A 419 3.98 39.75 17.08
CA PHE A 419 3.34 38.63 16.36
C PHE A 419 2.82 37.48 17.26
N PHE A 420 3.42 37.30 18.43
CA PHE A 420 2.94 36.39 19.47
C PHE A 420 3.07 37.07 20.83
N SER A 421 2.03 36.98 21.66
CA SER A 421 2.11 37.43 23.06
C SER A 421 2.96 36.46 23.88
N PRO A 422 3.53 36.88 25.03
CA PRO A 422 4.25 35.98 25.94
C PRO A 422 3.39 34.77 26.38
N GLY A 423 2.08 34.96 26.53
CA GLY A 423 1.15 33.87 26.84
C GLY A 423 1.04 32.84 25.71
N ILE A 424 0.99 33.31 24.45
CA ILE A 424 0.99 32.41 23.28
C ILE A 424 2.34 31.68 23.16
N TRP A 425 3.47 32.35 23.42
CA TRP A 425 4.78 31.70 23.43
C TRP A 425 4.89 30.57 24.46
N MET A 426 4.45 30.81 25.70
CA MET A 426 4.46 29.78 26.75
C MET A 426 3.48 28.65 26.43
N GLY A 427 2.30 28.97 25.87
CA GLY A 427 1.34 27.99 25.36
C GLY A 427 1.92 27.12 24.24
N LEU A 428 2.47 27.73 23.19
CA LEU A 428 3.09 27.04 22.06
C LEU A 428 4.22 26.12 22.51
N LEU A 429 5.12 26.61 23.38
CA LEU A 429 6.24 25.82 23.89
C LEU A 429 5.77 24.60 24.69
N THR A 430 4.77 24.78 25.56
CA THR A 430 4.21 23.67 26.36
C THR A 430 3.40 22.69 25.51
N SER A 431 2.60 23.17 24.56
CA SER A 431 1.89 22.33 23.58
C SER A 431 2.85 21.53 22.70
N LEU A 432 3.93 22.13 22.20
CA LEU A 432 4.94 21.44 21.38
C LEU A 432 5.67 20.37 22.18
N PHE A 433 6.01 20.65 23.45
CA PHE A 433 6.64 19.69 24.34
C PHE A 433 5.72 18.50 24.67
N MET A 434 4.43 18.78 24.95
CA MET A 434 3.42 17.72 25.15
C MET A 434 3.15 16.93 23.87
N LEU A 435 3.14 17.60 22.71
CA LEU A 435 3.02 16.93 21.41
C LEU A 435 4.22 16.02 21.14
N PHE A 436 5.44 16.45 21.46
CA PHE A 436 6.64 15.60 21.34
C PHE A 436 6.55 14.35 22.23
N ILE A 437 6.16 14.50 23.49
CA ILE A 437 5.92 13.37 24.41
C ILE A 437 4.82 12.45 23.86
N PHE A 438 3.72 13.02 23.35
CA PHE A 438 2.62 12.26 22.78
C PHE A 438 3.02 11.51 21.50
N THR A 439 3.73 12.15 20.57
CA THR A 439 4.23 11.51 19.34
C THR A 439 5.29 10.45 19.65
N TYR A 440 6.14 10.66 20.67
CA TYR A 440 7.09 9.65 21.11
C TYR A 440 6.38 8.44 21.75
N GLY A 441 5.39 8.69 22.61
CA GLY A 441 4.56 7.63 23.20
C GLY A 441 3.75 6.87 22.16
N LEU A 442 3.13 7.59 21.20
CA LEU A 442 2.40 7.01 20.08
C LEU A 442 3.33 6.25 19.13
N HIS A 443 4.54 6.75 18.86
CA HIS A 443 5.56 6.02 18.11
C HIS A 443 5.96 4.74 18.85
N MET A 444 6.15 4.77 20.17
CA MET A 444 6.39 3.56 20.96
C MET A 444 5.21 2.59 20.94
N ILE A 445 3.95 3.07 20.92
CA ILE A 445 2.74 2.23 20.85
C ILE A 445 2.53 1.66 19.43
N LEU A 446 2.79 2.43 18.37
CA LEU A 446 2.81 1.92 16.99
C LEU A 446 4.00 0.98 16.76
N SER A 447 5.08 1.14 17.52
CA SER A 447 6.22 0.22 17.60
C SER A 447 6.02 -0.92 18.60
N LEU A 448 4.92 -0.95 19.37
CA LEU A 448 4.47 -2.16 20.05
C LEU A 448 3.91 -3.09 18.97
N LYS A 449 4.84 -3.72 18.24
CA LYS A 449 4.59 -5.02 17.67
C LYS A 449 4.03 -5.87 18.81
N THR A 450 2.79 -6.33 18.65
CA THR A 450 2.31 -7.49 19.41
C THR A 450 3.35 -8.59 19.30
N MET A 451 3.43 -9.48 20.29
CA MET A 451 4.27 -10.67 20.15
C MET A 451 3.67 -11.64 19.12
N ASP A 452 3.78 -11.29 17.85
CA ASP A 452 4.02 -12.27 16.80
C ASP A 452 5.37 -12.89 17.11
N ARG A 453 5.31 -13.96 17.91
CA ARG A 453 6.36 -14.95 18.06
C ARG A 453 6.34 -15.86 16.82
N PHE A 454 6.34 -15.25 15.64
CA PHE A 454 6.28 -15.86 14.31
C PHE A 454 7.02 -14.94 13.33
N ASP A 455 7.72 -15.55 12.37
CA ASP A 455 9.01 -15.02 11.90
C ASP A 455 9.02 -13.75 11.04
N ASP A 456 10.14 -13.01 11.19
CA ASP A 456 10.56 -11.96 10.28
C ASP A 456 10.93 -12.61 8.93
N HIS A 457 10.35 -12.14 7.82
CA HIS A 457 10.53 -12.72 6.47
C HIS A 457 11.95 -12.47 5.88
N LYS A 458 12.90 -12.07 6.74
CA LYS A 458 14.34 -11.87 6.48
C LYS A 458 15.23 -12.59 7.50
N GLY A 459 14.66 -13.36 8.41
CA GLY A 459 15.38 -14.32 9.25
C GLY A 459 15.77 -15.58 8.47
N PRO A 460 16.59 -16.47 9.05
CA PRO A 460 16.83 -17.80 8.46
C PRO A 460 15.51 -18.55 8.31
N THR A 461 15.20 -19.05 7.12
CA THR A 461 13.91 -19.69 6.81
C THR A 461 13.74 -20.97 7.61
N ILE A 462 12.60 -21.05 8.27
CA ILE A 462 12.17 -22.15 9.11
C ILE A 462 11.09 -22.86 8.26
N SER A 463 11.26 -24.09 7.75
CA SER A 463 10.54 -24.64 6.56
C SER A 463 9.75 -26.01 6.65
N LEU A 464 8.60 -26.12 7.36
CA LEU A 464 7.88 -27.34 7.93
C LEU A 464 7.60 -28.58 7.04
N THR A 465 7.25 -29.74 7.62
CA THR A 465 6.87 -30.90 6.82
C THR A 465 5.56 -30.59 6.07
N GLN A 466 5.60 -30.77 4.76
CA GLN A 466 4.59 -30.20 3.86
C GLN A 466 3.22 -30.92 3.99
N ILE A 467 3.21 -32.25 4.08
CA ILE A 467 1.99 -33.07 4.23
C ILE A 467 1.23 -32.73 5.52
N GLU A 468 1.92 -32.78 6.66
CA GLU A 468 1.33 -32.55 7.98
C GLU A 468 0.85 -31.11 8.12
N CYS A 469 1.51 -30.14 7.48
CA CYS A 469 1.06 -28.75 7.45
C CYS A 469 -0.20 -28.54 6.63
N ILE A 470 -0.31 -29.14 5.45
CA ILE A 470 -1.52 -29.07 4.63
C ILE A 470 -2.70 -29.66 5.43
N LEU A 471 -2.51 -30.83 6.04
CA LEU A 471 -3.52 -31.47 6.90
C LEU A 471 -3.84 -30.63 8.14
N SER A 472 -2.83 -30.07 8.80
CA SER A 472 -3.00 -29.20 9.97
C SER A 472 -3.82 -27.95 9.63
N GLY A 473 -3.53 -27.30 8.51
CA GLY A 473 -4.29 -26.14 8.02
C GLY A 473 -5.74 -26.51 7.69
N ILE A 474 -5.96 -27.59 6.94
CA ILE A 474 -7.30 -28.12 6.62
C ILE A 474 -8.09 -28.43 7.90
N MET A 475 -7.47 -29.04 8.90
CA MET A 475 -8.13 -29.40 10.16
C MET A 475 -8.46 -28.16 11.01
N SER A 476 -7.59 -27.16 11.04
CA SER A 476 -7.87 -25.87 11.69
C SER A 476 -9.00 -25.11 11.00
N VAL A 477 -9.03 -25.05 9.66
CA VAL A 477 -10.14 -24.46 8.87
C VAL A 477 -11.46 -25.20 9.12
N ASN A 478 -11.42 -26.52 9.30
CA ASN A 478 -12.57 -27.35 9.71
C ASN A 478 -12.95 -27.20 11.20
N GLY A 479 -12.44 -26.18 11.91
CA GLY A 479 -12.79 -25.86 13.29
C GLY A 479 -12.24 -26.83 14.34
N LYS A 480 -11.20 -27.63 14.00
CA LYS A 480 -10.50 -28.45 14.99
C LYS A 480 -9.45 -27.60 15.70
N LYS A 481 -9.34 -27.74 17.03
CA LYS A 481 -8.19 -27.20 17.76
C LYS A 481 -6.98 -28.10 17.52
N VAL A 482 -5.99 -27.60 16.78
CA VAL A 482 -4.78 -28.34 16.42
C VAL A 482 -3.59 -27.90 17.29
N LEU A 483 -2.81 -28.87 17.76
CA LEU A 483 -1.48 -28.67 18.32
C LEU A 483 -0.49 -29.33 17.37
N HIS A 484 0.48 -28.55 16.87
CA HIS A 484 1.49 -28.98 15.92
C HIS A 484 2.86 -28.85 16.58
N MET A 485 3.66 -29.93 16.55
CA MET A 485 4.92 -30.02 17.27
C MET A 485 5.99 -30.60 16.35
N ASP A 486 7.18 -30.00 16.31
CA ASP A 486 8.35 -30.54 15.62
C ASP A 486 9.53 -30.64 16.61
N ARG A 487 10.23 -31.78 16.57
CA ARG A 487 11.48 -32.01 17.31
C ARG A 487 12.60 -31.09 16.83
N ASN A 488 12.55 -30.68 15.56
CA ASN A 488 13.59 -29.88 14.91
C ASN A 488 13.45 -28.39 15.29
N PRO A 489 14.57 -27.63 15.34
CA PRO A 489 14.53 -26.18 15.55
C PRO A 489 14.18 -25.41 14.28
N TYR A 490 14.39 -26.04 13.12
CA TYR A 490 13.77 -25.64 11.87
C TYR A 490 12.48 -26.43 11.71
N TYR A 491 11.43 -25.77 11.28
CA TYR A 491 10.30 -26.43 10.66
C TYR A 491 10.90 -27.25 9.47
N GLY A 492 10.60 -28.55 9.26
CA GLY A 492 10.77 -29.12 7.90
C GLY A 492 10.79 -30.61 7.68
N GLY A 493 11.31 -31.34 8.66
CA GLY A 493 11.73 -32.72 8.46
C GLY A 493 12.54 -32.88 7.16
N GLU A 494 12.22 -33.93 6.41
CA GLU A 494 12.93 -34.32 5.19
C GLU A 494 12.70 -33.38 3.99
N SER A 495 11.59 -32.63 3.95
CA SER A 495 11.24 -31.73 2.85
C SER A 495 11.57 -30.25 3.12
N SER A 496 12.58 -30.01 3.97
CA SER A 496 13.05 -28.67 4.34
C SER A 496 13.73 -27.95 3.17
N SER A 497 13.62 -26.62 3.20
CA SER A 497 14.50 -25.72 2.44
C SER A 497 15.55 -25.16 3.39
N ILE A 498 16.83 -25.26 3.00
CA ILE A 498 17.98 -24.92 3.84
C ILE A 498 18.53 -23.56 3.44
N THR A 499 18.70 -22.68 4.44
CA THR A 499 19.36 -21.38 4.32
C THR A 499 20.13 -21.08 5.61
N PRO A 500 21.26 -20.34 5.56
CA PRO A 500 22.00 -19.96 4.37
C PRO A 500 22.81 -21.13 3.78
N LEU A 501 23.45 -20.94 2.62
CA LEU A 501 24.21 -21.99 1.92
C LEU A 501 25.27 -22.68 2.80
N GLU A 502 25.84 -21.97 3.77
CA GLU A 502 26.78 -22.51 4.77
C GLU A 502 26.18 -23.68 5.58
N GLU A 503 24.87 -23.66 5.84
CA GLU A 503 24.18 -24.77 6.53
C GLU A 503 24.01 -26.01 5.64
N LEU A 504 23.87 -25.82 4.33
CA LEU A 504 23.88 -26.93 3.37
C LEU A 504 25.25 -27.62 3.37
N TYR A 505 26.33 -26.85 3.25
CA TYR A 505 27.70 -27.37 3.35
C TYR A 505 27.92 -28.14 4.66
N LYS A 506 27.48 -27.57 5.79
CA LYS A 506 27.54 -28.21 7.12
C LYS A 506 26.74 -29.51 7.17
N ARG A 507 25.53 -29.57 6.62
CA ARG A 507 24.67 -30.76 6.60
C ARG A 507 25.32 -31.92 5.82
N PHE A 508 26.00 -31.61 4.72
CA PHE A 508 26.73 -32.57 3.88
C PHE A 508 28.20 -32.76 4.29
N GLN A 509 28.59 -32.31 5.49
CA GLN A 509 29.94 -32.48 6.07
C GLN A 509 31.10 -31.85 5.27
N LEU A 510 30.79 -30.85 4.43
CA LEU A 510 31.76 -30.11 3.62
C LEU A 510 32.33 -28.94 4.43
N LEU A 511 33.39 -29.22 5.19
CA LEU A 511 34.04 -28.28 6.13
C LEU A 511 34.67 -27.04 5.45
N GLU A 512 34.85 -27.08 4.13
CA GLU A 512 35.49 -26.00 3.36
C GLU A 512 34.60 -24.75 3.24
N GLY A 513 33.28 -24.90 3.40
CA GLY A 513 32.30 -23.84 3.22
C GLY A 513 32.08 -23.43 1.75
N PRO A 514 31.08 -22.57 1.47
CA PRO A 514 30.84 -22.06 0.13
C PRO A 514 31.95 -21.09 -0.31
N PRO A 515 32.52 -21.23 -1.52
CA PRO A 515 33.49 -20.27 -2.04
C PRO A 515 32.82 -18.92 -2.38
N GLU A 516 33.59 -17.83 -2.40
CA GLU A 516 33.09 -16.47 -2.67
C GLU A 516 32.31 -16.35 -4.00
N SER A 517 32.60 -17.22 -4.97
CA SER A 517 31.89 -17.32 -6.25
C SER A 517 30.43 -17.78 -6.13
N MET A 518 29.98 -18.26 -4.96
CA MET A 518 28.58 -18.58 -4.65
C MET A 518 27.76 -17.36 -4.20
N GLY A 519 28.38 -16.19 -4.07
CA GLY A 519 27.69 -14.97 -3.63
C GLY A 519 27.33 -14.99 -2.14
N ARG A 520 26.19 -14.39 -1.78
CA ARG A 520 25.76 -14.27 -0.38
C ARG A 520 24.97 -15.50 0.05
N GLY A 521 25.42 -16.22 1.08
CA GLY A 521 24.79 -17.45 1.56
C GLY A 521 23.28 -17.33 1.87
N ARG A 522 22.82 -16.18 2.36
CA ARG A 522 21.40 -15.90 2.67
C ARG A 522 20.48 -15.79 1.45
N ASP A 523 21.05 -15.56 0.26
CA ASP A 523 20.28 -15.42 -0.98
C ASP A 523 19.97 -16.83 -1.57
N TRP A 524 20.31 -17.90 -0.83
CA TRP A 524 20.06 -19.30 -1.16
C TRP A 524 18.97 -19.89 -0.27
N ASN A 525 18.02 -20.61 -0.86
CA ASN A 525 16.98 -21.39 -0.19
C ASN A 525 16.91 -22.74 -0.91
N VAL A 526 17.66 -23.72 -0.41
CA VAL A 526 17.93 -24.97 -1.13
C VAL A 526 17.05 -26.09 -0.60
N ASP A 527 16.05 -26.47 -1.40
CA ASP A 527 15.15 -27.59 -1.09
C ASP A 527 15.89 -28.93 -1.11
N LEU A 528 15.76 -29.71 -0.04
CA LEU A 528 16.27 -31.09 0.00
C LEU A 528 15.45 -32.05 -0.88
N ILE A 529 14.15 -31.78 -1.03
CA ILE A 529 13.21 -32.56 -1.83
C ILE A 529 12.37 -31.61 -2.69
N PRO A 530 12.92 -31.13 -3.82
CA PRO A 530 12.22 -30.26 -4.75
C PRO A 530 11.10 -31.01 -5.49
N LYS A 531 9.95 -30.35 -5.59
CA LYS A 531 8.75 -30.83 -6.29
C LYS A 531 8.01 -29.64 -6.91
N PHE A 532 7.49 -29.83 -8.12
CA PHE A 532 6.68 -28.85 -8.82
C PHE A 532 5.18 -29.08 -8.59
N LEU A 533 4.43 -27.98 -8.55
CA LEU A 533 2.97 -28.00 -8.43
C LEU A 533 2.37 -27.97 -9.83
N MET A 534 1.50 -28.92 -10.17
CA MET A 534 0.77 -28.88 -11.44
C MET A 534 -0.30 -27.77 -11.37
N ALA A 535 -0.35 -26.89 -12.37
CA ALA A 535 -1.16 -25.66 -12.36
C ALA A 535 -2.67 -25.87 -12.13
N ASN A 536 -3.25 -26.94 -12.67
CA ASN A 536 -4.64 -27.34 -12.42
C ASN A 536 -4.74 -28.53 -11.44
N GLY A 537 -3.60 -28.93 -10.85
CA GLY A 537 -3.47 -30.05 -9.94
C GLY A 537 -4.26 -29.87 -8.64
N GLN A 538 -4.50 -31.00 -7.98
CA GLN A 538 -5.35 -31.03 -6.78
C GLN A 538 -4.73 -30.27 -5.60
N LEU A 539 -3.40 -30.24 -5.49
CA LEU A 539 -2.69 -29.41 -4.51
C LEU A 539 -3.01 -27.91 -4.72
N VAL A 540 -2.93 -27.39 -5.94
CA VAL A 540 -3.25 -25.97 -6.21
C VAL A 540 -4.71 -25.66 -5.90
N LYS A 541 -5.64 -26.61 -6.16
CA LYS A 541 -7.05 -26.49 -5.73
C LYS A 541 -7.19 -26.43 -4.20
N MET A 542 -6.41 -27.22 -3.45
CA MET A 542 -6.38 -27.13 -1.97
C MET A 542 -5.79 -25.80 -1.50
N LEU A 543 -4.70 -25.31 -2.10
CA LEU A 543 -4.07 -24.02 -1.76
C LEU A 543 -5.01 -22.83 -1.98
N LEU A 544 -5.75 -22.84 -3.10
CA LEU A 544 -6.76 -21.83 -3.40
C LEU A 544 -7.94 -21.89 -2.42
N TYR A 545 -8.41 -23.10 -2.08
CA TYR A 545 -9.49 -23.29 -1.13
C TYR A 545 -9.13 -22.83 0.29
N THR A 546 -7.93 -23.14 0.77
CA THR A 546 -7.47 -22.75 2.11
C THR A 546 -7.04 -21.28 2.22
N GLU A 547 -7.14 -20.50 1.14
CA GLU A 547 -6.70 -19.10 1.01
C GLU A 547 -5.20 -18.86 1.34
N VAL A 548 -4.40 -19.93 1.49
CA VAL A 548 -2.98 -19.86 1.84
C VAL A 548 -2.15 -19.22 0.72
N THR A 549 -2.68 -19.17 -0.51
CA THR A 549 -2.13 -18.42 -1.64
C THR A 549 -1.94 -16.92 -1.35
N ARG A 550 -2.59 -16.36 -0.32
CA ARG A 550 -2.30 -14.99 0.18
C ARG A 550 -0.90 -14.82 0.78
N TYR A 551 -0.20 -15.92 1.05
CA TYR A 551 1.16 -15.94 1.63
C TYR A 551 2.20 -16.53 0.67
N LEU A 552 1.82 -16.90 -0.56
CA LEU A 552 2.65 -17.68 -1.47
C LEU A 552 2.63 -17.09 -2.88
N ASP A 553 3.76 -16.52 -3.29
CA ASP A 553 3.97 -16.09 -4.68
C ASP A 553 4.46 -17.26 -5.53
N PHE A 554 3.72 -17.63 -6.57
CA PHE A 554 4.09 -18.71 -7.49
C PHE A 554 4.62 -18.17 -8.82
N LYS A 555 5.72 -18.77 -9.30
CA LYS A 555 6.26 -18.53 -10.64
C LYS A 555 6.07 -19.76 -11.51
N VAL A 556 5.77 -19.54 -12.78
CA VAL A 556 5.63 -20.59 -13.80
C VAL A 556 7.02 -21.11 -14.18
N VAL A 557 7.20 -22.43 -14.16
CA VAL A 557 8.44 -23.09 -14.62
C VAL A 557 8.56 -22.94 -16.13
N GLU A 558 9.76 -22.65 -16.65
CA GLU A 558 9.88 -22.21 -18.05
C GLU A 558 9.80 -23.34 -19.09
N GLY A 559 10.18 -24.57 -18.73
CA GLY A 559 10.12 -25.70 -19.65
C GLY A 559 9.96 -27.08 -19.01
N SER A 560 9.42 -28.02 -19.78
CA SER A 560 9.42 -29.45 -19.47
C SER A 560 10.05 -30.20 -20.64
N PHE A 561 11.03 -31.05 -20.33
CA PHE A 561 11.85 -31.77 -21.29
C PHE A 561 11.82 -33.28 -21.01
N VAL A 562 12.00 -34.07 -22.06
CA VAL A 562 12.16 -35.53 -21.97
C VAL A 562 13.44 -35.96 -22.68
N TYR A 563 14.16 -36.90 -22.09
CA TYR A 563 15.37 -37.49 -22.65
C TYR A 563 15.03 -38.60 -23.64
N LYS A 564 15.70 -38.59 -24.80
CA LYS A 564 15.61 -39.64 -25.83
C LYS A 564 16.95 -39.77 -26.54
N GLY A 565 17.56 -40.96 -26.49
CA GLY A 565 18.79 -41.28 -27.24
C GLY A 565 19.95 -40.28 -27.07
N GLY A 566 20.31 -39.95 -25.82
CA GLY A 566 21.44 -39.06 -25.52
C GLY A 566 21.14 -37.55 -25.60
N LYS A 567 19.89 -37.15 -25.84
CA LYS A 567 19.49 -35.73 -25.97
C LYS A 567 18.17 -35.45 -25.26
N ILE A 568 18.01 -34.23 -24.78
CA ILE A 568 16.73 -33.73 -24.26
C ILE A 568 15.94 -32.97 -25.33
N TYR A 569 14.61 -33.07 -25.27
CA TYR A 569 13.69 -32.39 -26.17
C TYR A 569 12.50 -31.84 -25.37
N LYS A 570 11.93 -30.70 -25.78
CA LYS A 570 10.71 -30.16 -25.15
C LYS A 570 9.54 -31.15 -25.32
N VAL A 571 8.81 -31.41 -24.24
CA VAL A 571 7.61 -32.27 -24.24
C VAL A 571 6.49 -31.59 -25.04
N PRO A 572 6.00 -32.18 -26.15
CA PRO A 572 4.90 -31.61 -26.91
C PRO A 572 3.56 -31.94 -26.25
N SER A 573 2.75 -30.94 -25.94
CA SER A 573 1.41 -31.14 -25.34
C SER A 573 0.29 -30.34 -26.01
N THR A 574 0.63 -29.55 -27.04
CA THR A 574 -0.32 -28.90 -27.95
C THR A 574 -0.16 -29.43 -29.38
N GLU A 575 -1.17 -29.26 -30.23
CA GLU A 575 -1.11 -29.72 -31.63
C GLU A 575 0.02 -29.06 -32.43
N THR A 576 0.29 -27.78 -32.18
CA THR A 576 1.36 -26.99 -32.82
C THR A 576 2.73 -27.49 -32.41
N GLU A 577 2.96 -27.71 -31.11
CA GLU A 577 4.20 -28.30 -30.60
C GLU A 577 4.40 -29.75 -31.06
N ALA A 578 3.33 -30.55 -31.12
CA ALA A 578 3.41 -31.93 -31.62
C ALA A 578 3.88 -32.00 -33.08
N LEU A 579 3.47 -31.04 -33.92
CA LEU A 579 3.94 -30.93 -35.30
C LEU A 579 5.38 -30.38 -35.39
N ALA A 580 5.76 -29.45 -34.51
CA ALA A 580 7.10 -28.87 -34.46
C ALA A 580 8.15 -29.80 -33.83
N SER A 581 7.78 -30.66 -32.86
CA SER A 581 8.71 -31.43 -32.02
C SER A 581 9.60 -32.41 -32.79
N ASN A 582 10.88 -32.46 -32.47
CA ASN A 582 11.86 -33.35 -33.10
C ASN A 582 11.89 -34.78 -32.51
N LEU A 583 11.02 -35.10 -31.54
CA LEU A 583 10.96 -36.43 -30.91
C LEU A 583 10.46 -37.56 -31.83
N MET A 584 9.66 -37.21 -32.84
CA MET A 584 8.85 -38.14 -33.65
C MET A 584 9.07 -37.94 -35.15
N GLY A 585 8.95 -39.03 -35.91
CA GLY A 585 8.93 -38.98 -37.38
C GLY A 585 7.68 -38.28 -37.93
N MET A 586 7.74 -37.72 -39.15
CA MET A 586 6.65 -36.89 -39.71
C MET A 586 5.26 -37.56 -39.73
N PHE A 587 5.19 -38.87 -39.99
CA PHE A 587 3.94 -39.62 -39.95
C PHE A 587 3.44 -39.85 -38.52
N GLU A 588 4.35 -40.13 -37.60
CA GLU A 588 4.07 -40.39 -36.20
C GLU A 588 3.57 -39.13 -35.48
N LYS A 589 4.15 -37.96 -35.76
CA LYS A 589 3.61 -36.65 -35.30
C LYS A 589 2.12 -36.47 -35.65
N ARG A 590 1.70 -36.91 -36.85
CA ARG A 590 0.30 -36.81 -37.29
C ARG A 590 -0.62 -37.77 -36.54
N ARG A 591 -0.14 -38.96 -36.18
CA ARG A 591 -0.87 -39.92 -35.34
C ARG A 591 -0.97 -39.44 -33.90
N PHE A 592 0.14 -38.96 -33.33
CA PHE A 592 0.18 -38.38 -32.00
C PHE A 592 -0.72 -37.14 -31.86
N ARG A 593 -0.75 -36.25 -32.88
CA ARG A 593 -1.73 -35.15 -32.93
C ARG A 593 -3.17 -35.65 -32.84
N LYS A 594 -3.54 -36.71 -33.56
CA LYS A 594 -4.90 -37.29 -33.47
C LYS A 594 -5.19 -37.84 -32.07
N PHE A 595 -4.22 -38.48 -31.43
CA PHE A 595 -4.33 -38.94 -30.05
C PHE A 595 -4.55 -37.79 -29.06
N LEU A 596 -3.81 -36.67 -29.17
CA LEU A 596 -4.04 -35.49 -28.34
C LEU A 596 -5.43 -34.87 -28.57
N VAL A 597 -5.90 -34.82 -29.83
CA VAL A 597 -7.26 -34.35 -30.16
C VAL A 597 -8.33 -35.27 -29.55
N PHE A 598 -8.11 -36.58 -29.56
CA PHE A 598 -8.98 -37.55 -28.88
C PHE A 598 -9.02 -37.30 -27.36
N VAL A 599 -7.88 -37.15 -26.69
CA VAL A 599 -7.81 -36.86 -25.24
C VAL A 599 -8.47 -35.51 -24.89
N ALA A 600 -8.29 -34.49 -25.71
CA ALA A 600 -8.89 -33.17 -25.48
C ALA A 600 -10.43 -33.19 -25.62
N ASN A 601 -10.96 -33.93 -26.60
CA ASN A 601 -12.39 -34.05 -26.85
C ASN A 601 -13.10 -35.07 -25.94
N PHE A 602 -12.36 -35.87 -25.17
CA PHE A 602 -12.92 -36.91 -24.30
C PHE A 602 -13.72 -36.30 -23.14
N ASP A 603 -14.99 -36.71 -23.00
CA ASP A 603 -15.90 -36.37 -21.91
C ASP A 603 -16.57 -37.64 -21.40
N GLU A 604 -16.35 -37.97 -20.12
CA GLU A 604 -16.92 -39.12 -19.41
C GLU A 604 -18.45 -39.21 -19.51
N ASN A 605 -19.13 -38.09 -19.76
CA ASN A 605 -20.59 -38.01 -19.84
C ASN A 605 -21.17 -38.20 -21.27
N ASP A 606 -20.35 -38.11 -22.33
CA ASP A 606 -20.79 -38.35 -23.71
C ASP A 606 -20.04 -39.54 -24.35
N PRO A 607 -20.66 -40.74 -24.39
CA PRO A 607 -20.08 -41.94 -25.01
C PRO A 607 -19.71 -41.80 -26.49
N LYS A 608 -20.18 -40.77 -27.21
CA LYS A 608 -19.73 -40.49 -28.58
C LYS A 608 -18.28 -40.05 -28.64
N THR A 609 -17.81 -39.34 -27.61
CA THR A 609 -16.42 -38.84 -27.53
C THR A 609 -15.40 -39.96 -27.34
N PHE A 610 -15.84 -41.12 -26.85
CA PHE A 610 -14.96 -42.27 -26.63
C PHE A 610 -14.47 -42.91 -27.94
N GLU A 611 -15.06 -42.58 -29.10
CA GLU A 611 -14.69 -43.15 -30.40
C GLU A 611 -14.52 -44.69 -30.38
N GLY A 612 -15.40 -45.39 -29.65
CA GLY A 612 -15.38 -46.85 -29.54
C GLY A 612 -14.37 -47.47 -28.57
N VAL A 613 -13.73 -46.69 -27.68
CA VAL A 613 -13.09 -47.25 -26.47
C VAL A 613 -14.10 -47.30 -25.31
N ASP A 614 -13.91 -48.22 -24.37
CA ASP A 614 -14.62 -48.21 -23.09
C ASP A 614 -13.63 -47.76 -21.98
N PRO A 615 -13.84 -46.60 -21.34
CA PRO A 615 -12.89 -46.02 -20.38
C PRO A 615 -12.58 -46.93 -19.18
N GLN A 616 -13.52 -47.80 -18.77
CA GLN A 616 -13.38 -48.62 -17.57
C GLN A 616 -12.80 -50.00 -17.84
N THR A 617 -12.84 -50.49 -19.09
CA THR A 617 -12.38 -51.85 -19.45
C THR A 617 -11.26 -51.88 -20.47
N THR A 618 -11.09 -50.85 -21.30
CA THR A 618 -10.06 -50.80 -22.33
C THR A 618 -8.71 -50.43 -21.72
N SER A 619 -7.69 -51.26 -21.97
CA SER A 619 -6.33 -51.00 -21.51
C SER A 619 -5.73 -49.77 -22.22
N MET A 620 -4.84 -49.02 -21.56
CA MET A 620 -4.16 -47.92 -22.23
C MET A 620 -3.29 -48.40 -23.41
N ARG A 621 -2.75 -49.62 -23.34
CA ARG A 621 -2.04 -50.29 -24.44
C ARG A 621 -2.91 -50.45 -25.68
N ASP A 622 -4.20 -50.76 -25.53
CA ASP A 622 -5.14 -50.89 -26.66
C ASP A 622 -5.54 -49.53 -27.23
N VAL A 623 -5.62 -48.48 -26.39
CA VAL A 623 -5.77 -47.09 -26.88
C VAL A 623 -4.55 -46.69 -27.73
N TYR A 624 -3.32 -46.96 -27.27
CA TYR A 624 -2.12 -46.68 -28.06
C TYR A 624 -2.04 -47.49 -29.36
N ARG A 625 -2.49 -48.75 -29.37
CA ARG A 625 -2.64 -49.58 -30.59
C ARG A 625 -3.65 -48.98 -31.57
N LYS A 626 -4.80 -48.48 -31.10
CA LYS A 626 -5.82 -47.81 -31.94
C LYS A 626 -5.23 -46.63 -32.73
N PHE A 627 -4.30 -45.89 -32.14
CA PHE A 627 -3.63 -44.75 -32.78
C PHE A 627 -2.29 -45.09 -33.46
N ASP A 628 -1.85 -46.36 -33.46
CA ASP A 628 -0.58 -46.81 -34.06
C ASP A 628 0.64 -45.99 -33.55
N LEU A 629 0.74 -45.84 -32.23
CA LEU A 629 1.85 -45.14 -31.59
C LEU A 629 3.00 -46.11 -31.27
N GLY A 630 4.24 -45.74 -31.64
CA GLY A 630 5.43 -46.55 -31.36
C GLY A 630 5.87 -46.51 -29.89
N GLN A 631 6.74 -47.44 -29.49
CA GLN A 631 7.19 -47.56 -28.09
C GLN A 631 7.81 -46.25 -27.55
N ASP A 632 8.66 -45.57 -28.33
CA ASP A 632 9.21 -44.26 -27.95
C ASP A 632 8.13 -43.21 -27.61
N VAL A 633 6.98 -43.27 -28.29
CA VAL A 633 5.85 -42.35 -28.08
C VAL A 633 5.09 -42.73 -26.83
N ILE A 634 4.89 -44.03 -26.61
CA ILE A 634 4.29 -44.59 -25.41
C ILE A 634 5.12 -44.21 -24.17
N ASP A 635 6.44 -44.40 -24.23
CA ASP A 635 7.38 -44.02 -23.18
C ASP A 635 7.23 -42.53 -22.81
N PHE A 636 7.36 -41.59 -23.76
CA PHE A 636 7.25 -40.17 -23.40
C PHE A 636 5.82 -39.78 -23.00
N THR A 637 4.78 -40.42 -23.51
CA THR A 637 3.39 -40.09 -23.17
C THR A 637 3.07 -40.55 -21.74
N GLY A 638 3.44 -41.78 -21.36
CA GLY A 638 3.26 -42.30 -20.01
C GLY A 638 4.09 -41.54 -18.97
N HIS A 639 5.39 -41.42 -19.23
CA HIS A 639 6.33 -40.88 -18.25
C HIS A 639 6.36 -39.35 -18.23
N ALA A 640 6.23 -38.66 -19.37
CA ALA A 640 6.38 -37.20 -19.44
C ALA A 640 5.09 -36.38 -19.56
N LEU A 641 3.95 -36.97 -19.97
CA LEU A 641 2.64 -36.32 -19.95
C LEU A 641 1.73 -36.85 -18.83
N ALA A 642 1.59 -38.17 -18.70
CA ALA A 642 0.77 -38.78 -17.66
C ALA A 642 1.48 -38.91 -16.30
N LEU A 643 2.80 -38.68 -16.27
CA LEU A 643 3.66 -38.68 -15.08
C LEU A 643 3.52 -39.98 -14.27
N TYR A 644 3.52 -41.12 -14.96
CA TYR A 644 3.70 -42.43 -14.34
C TYR A 644 5.19 -42.70 -14.07
N ARG A 645 5.46 -43.52 -13.06
CA ARG A 645 6.81 -43.91 -12.62
C ARG A 645 7.25 -45.25 -13.21
N THR A 646 6.28 -46.01 -13.72
CA THR A 646 6.39 -47.40 -14.19
C THR A 646 5.36 -47.63 -15.31
N ASP A 647 5.64 -48.57 -16.21
CA ASP A 647 4.77 -48.96 -17.33
C ASP A 647 3.51 -49.77 -16.93
N ASP A 648 3.25 -49.94 -15.62
CA ASP A 648 2.09 -50.70 -15.11
C ASP A 648 0.75 -50.15 -15.61
N TYR A 649 0.68 -48.85 -15.91
CA TYR A 649 -0.51 -48.18 -16.43
C TYR A 649 -0.94 -48.69 -17.82
N LEU A 650 -0.04 -49.33 -18.58
CA LEU A 650 -0.34 -49.84 -19.92
C LEU A 650 -1.47 -50.89 -19.91
N ASP A 651 -1.49 -51.73 -18.88
CA ASP A 651 -2.46 -52.83 -18.74
C ASP A 651 -3.60 -52.48 -17.74
N GLN A 652 -3.65 -51.22 -17.27
CA GLN A 652 -4.74 -50.65 -16.47
C GLN A 652 -5.80 -49.97 -17.36
N PRO A 653 -7.03 -49.72 -16.84
CA PRO A 653 -8.06 -48.96 -17.54
C PRO A 653 -7.59 -47.57 -17.97
N CYS A 654 -7.85 -47.21 -19.23
CA CYS A 654 -7.33 -45.98 -19.82
C CYS A 654 -7.85 -44.66 -19.20
N LEU A 655 -8.96 -44.68 -18.47
CA LEU A 655 -9.59 -43.48 -17.89
C LEU A 655 -8.63 -42.63 -17.04
N GLU A 656 -7.86 -43.24 -16.13
CA GLU A 656 -6.93 -42.48 -15.28
C GLU A 656 -5.82 -41.82 -16.11
N THR A 657 -5.29 -42.54 -17.11
CA THR A 657 -4.24 -42.02 -17.99
C THR A 657 -4.76 -40.88 -18.87
N ILE A 658 -5.96 -41.01 -19.45
CA ILE A 658 -6.60 -39.94 -20.23
C ILE A 658 -6.77 -38.70 -19.36
N ASN A 659 -7.29 -38.85 -18.13
CA ASN A 659 -7.48 -37.73 -17.21
C ASN A 659 -6.17 -37.08 -16.74
N ARG A 660 -5.08 -37.85 -16.58
CA ARG A 660 -3.73 -37.30 -16.30
C ARG A 660 -3.16 -36.50 -17.47
N ILE A 661 -3.27 -37.02 -18.70
CA ILE A 661 -2.80 -36.30 -19.90
C ILE A 661 -3.63 -35.03 -20.12
N LYS A 662 -4.95 -35.11 -19.92
CA LYS A 662 -5.85 -33.95 -19.96
C LYS A 662 -5.47 -32.91 -18.90
N LEU A 663 -5.22 -33.32 -17.66
CA LEU A 663 -4.74 -32.45 -16.58
C LEU A 663 -3.40 -31.75 -16.94
N TYR A 664 -2.47 -32.43 -17.59
CA TYR A 664 -1.22 -31.83 -18.08
C TYR A 664 -1.51 -30.77 -19.15
N SER A 665 -2.29 -31.10 -20.18
CA SER A 665 -2.64 -30.20 -21.28
C SER A 665 -3.40 -28.95 -20.80
N GLU A 666 -4.40 -29.12 -19.91
CA GLU A 666 -5.14 -28.00 -19.31
C GLU A 666 -4.24 -27.14 -18.40
N SER A 667 -3.29 -27.75 -17.69
CA SER A 667 -2.32 -27.04 -16.84
C SER A 667 -1.36 -26.21 -17.68
N LEU A 668 -0.89 -26.71 -18.83
CA LEU A 668 -0.10 -25.93 -19.78
C LEU A 668 -0.94 -24.79 -20.37
N ALA A 669 -2.16 -25.07 -20.82
CA ALA A 669 -3.02 -24.09 -21.49
C ALA A 669 -3.30 -22.83 -20.64
N ARG A 670 -3.23 -22.95 -19.30
CA ARG A 670 -3.39 -21.81 -18.37
C ARG A 670 -2.24 -20.79 -18.43
N TYR A 671 -1.00 -21.22 -18.68
CA TYR A 671 0.20 -20.35 -18.56
C TYR A 671 1.16 -20.39 -19.77
N GLY A 672 0.93 -21.27 -20.75
CA GLY A 672 1.62 -21.32 -22.05
C GLY A 672 3.07 -21.81 -22.07
N LYS A 673 3.82 -21.74 -20.96
CA LYS A 673 5.24 -22.16 -20.89
C LYS A 673 5.41 -23.66 -20.55
N SER A 674 4.95 -24.05 -19.37
CA SER A 674 4.93 -25.42 -18.84
C SER A 674 3.68 -25.60 -17.96
N PRO A 675 3.28 -26.84 -17.60
CA PRO A 675 2.16 -27.08 -16.69
C PRO A 675 2.51 -26.86 -15.21
N TYR A 676 3.73 -26.41 -14.90
CA TYR A 676 4.29 -26.43 -13.56
C TYR A 676 4.45 -25.02 -12.94
N LEU A 677 4.17 -24.96 -11.64
CA LEU A 677 4.39 -23.82 -10.76
C LEU A 677 5.40 -24.20 -9.67
N TYR A 678 6.16 -23.21 -9.23
CA TYR A 678 7.08 -23.31 -8.09
C TYR A 678 7.02 -22.01 -7.28
N PRO A 679 6.98 -22.06 -5.94
CA PRO A 679 6.95 -20.86 -5.11
C PRO A 679 8.27 -20.08 -5.19
N LEU A 680 8.19 -18.76 -5.10
CA LEU A 680 9.36 -17.94 -4.82
C LEU A 680 9.91 -18.29 -3.42
N TYR A 681 11.23 -18.20 -3.25
CA TYR A 681 11.97 -18.62 -2.05
C TYR A 681 11.95 -20.13 -1.73
N GLY A 682 11.37 -20.96 -2.61
CA GLY A 682 11.44 -22.42 -2.51
C GLY A 682 10.28 -23.06 -1.73
N LEU A 683 10.25 -24.39 -1.67
CA LEU A 683 9.12 -25.10 -1.06
C LEU A 683 9.02 -24.91 0.46
N GLY A 684 10.02 -24.33 1.10
CA GLY A 684 9.97 -23.95 2.51
C GLY A 684 8.87 -22.94 2.85
N GLU A 685 8.36 -22.18 1.88
CA GLU A 685 7.26 -21.24 2.08
C GLU A 685 5.90 -21.93 2.25
N LEU A 686 5.64 -23.04 1.54
CA LEU A 686 4.37 -23.78 1.61
C LEU A 686 3.98 -24.13 3.06
N PRO A 687 4.84 -24.80 3.84
CA PRO A 687 4.56 -25.09 5.24
C PRO A 687 4.43 -23.86 6.14
N GLN A 688 5.24 -22.80 5.90
CA GLN A 688 5.14 -21.54 6.66
C GLN A 688 3.77 -20.89 6.46
N GLY A 689 3.30 -20.82 5.21
CA GLY A 689 1.95 -20.34 4.87
C GLY A 689 0.86 -21.16 5.58
N PHE A 690 0.97 -22.49 5.59
CA PHE A 690 0.03 -23.35 6.29
C PHE A 690 0.11 -23.26 7.83
N ALA A 691 1.30 -23.06 8.39
CA ALA A 691 1.48 -22.82 9.81
C ALA A 691 0.81 -21.51 10.24
N ARG A 692 1.01 -20.44 9.46
CA ARG A 692 0.33 -19.15 9.64
C ARG A 692 -1.19 -19.29 9.51
N LEU A 693 -1.69 -19.98 8.48
CA LEU A 693 -3.12 -20.24 8.32
C LEU A 693 -3.69 -20.96 9.56
N SER A 694 -3.06 -22.07 9.95
CA SER A 694 -3.50 -22.87 11.09
C SER A 694 -3.48 -22.05 12.40
N ALA A 695 -2.49 -21.17 12.59
CA ALA A 695 -2.44 -20.26 13.74
C ALA A 695 -3.59 -19.23 13.76
N ILE A 696 -4.00 -18.68 12.62
CA ILE A 696 -5.15 -17.75 12.50
C ILE A 696 -6.44 -18.42 12.97
N TYR A 697 -6.62 -19.72 12.68
CA TYR A 697 -7.75 -20.53 13.14
C TYR A 697 -7.55 -21.11 14.56
N GLY A 698 -6.58 -20.62 15.33
CA GLY A 698 -6.36 -21.00 16.73
C GLY A 698 -5.50 -22.26 16.95
N GLY A 699 -4.82 -22.73 15.91
CA GLY A 699 -3.79 -23.77 16.01
C GLY A 699 -2.56 -23.28 16.78
N THR A 700 -1.88 -24.18 17.49
CA THR A 700 -0.65 -23.86 18.25
C THR A 700 0.54 -24.61 17.67
N TYR A 701 1.60 -23.89 17.29
CA TYR A 701 2.85 -24.47 16.78
C TYR A 701 3.96 -24.42 17.83
N MET A 702 4.71 -25.52 17.96
CA MET A 702 5.86 -25.63 18.84
C MET A 702 7.05 -26.26 18.11
N LEU A 703 8.14 -25.51 18.00
CA LEU A 703 9.42 -25.97 17.44
C LEU A 703 10.43 -26.30 18.53
N ASN A 704 11.47 -27.05 18.15
CA ASN A 704 12.52 -27.52 19.04
C ASN A 704 11.93 -28.22 20.28
N LYS A 705 10.84 -28.97 20.06
CA LYS A 705 10.00 -29.53 21.12
C LYS A 705 9.99 -31.06 20.97
N PRO A 706 10.92 -31.79 21.62
CA PRO A 706 11.07 -33.23 21.42
C PRO A 706 9.84 -33.98 21.92
N VAL A 707 9.43 -35.02 21.21
CA VAL A 707 8.39 -35.96 21.64
C VAL A 707 9.08 -37.07 22.45
N ASP A 708 8.78 -37.14 23.74
CA ASP A 708 9.34 -38.14 24.65
C ASP A 708 8.65 -39.50 24.48
N ASP A 709 7.33 -39.49 24.31
CA ASP A 709 6.48 -40.69 24.28
C ASP A 709 5.11 -40.39 23.64
N ILE A 710 4.52 -41.40 22.98
CA ILE A 710 3.17 -41.35 22.39
C ILE A 710 2.27 -42.26 23.23
N ILE A 711 1.37 -41.66 24.01
CA ILE A 711 0.58 -42.38 25.01
C ILE A 711 -0.58 -43.10 24.33
N MET A 712 -0.55 -44.42 24.41
CA MET A 712 -1.57 -45.33 23.89
C MET A 712 -2.34 -45.99 25.05
N GLU A 713 -3.65 -45.78 25.14
CA GLU A 713 -4.55 -46.48 26.07
C GLU A 713 -5.44 -47.44 25.25
N ASN A 714 -5.53 -48.72 25.64
CA ASN A 714 -6.31 -49.75 24.93
C ASN A 714 -6.02 -49.85 23.41
N GLY A 715 -4.77 -49.63 23.01
CA GLY A 715 -4.35 -49.67 21.60
C GLY A 715 -4.61 -48.38 20.81
N LYS A 716 -5.21 -47.35 21.42
CA LYS A 716 -5.58 -46.07 20.79
C LYS A 716 -4.82 -44.89 21.40
N VAL A 717 -4.44 -43.91 20.58
CA VAL A 717 -3.75 -42.71 21.05
C VAL A 717 -4.66 -41.84 21.92
N VAL A 718 -4.10 -41.34 23.04
CA VAL A 718 -4.79 -40.43 23.98
C VAL A 718 -4.01 -39.15 24.26
N GLY A 719 -2.75 -39.06 23.84
CA GLY A 719 -1.91 -37.88 24.04
C GLY A 719 -0.46 -38.10 23.65
N VAL A 720 0.29 -37.00 23.64
CA VAL A 720 1.72 -36.95 23.39
C VAL A 720 2.40 -36.36 24.61
N LYS A 721 3.53 -36.94 25.02
CA LYS A 721 4.36 -36.45 26.13
C LYS A 721 5.58 -35.70 25.58
N SER A 722 5.89 -34.55 26.17
CA SER A 722 7.03 -33.72 25.78
C SER A 722 7.51 -32.88 26.96
N GLU A 723 8.80 -32.96 27.29
CA GLU A 723 9.44 -32.23 28.39
C GLU A 723 8.74 -32.44 29.75
N GLY A 724 8.17 -33.64 29.95
CA GLY A 724 7.44 -34.00 31.16
C GLY A 724 5.96 -33.58 31.20
N GLU A 725 5.48 -32.75 30.27
CA GLU A 725 4.07 -32.41 30.12
C GLU A 725 3.35 -33.38 29.17
N VAL A 726 2.03 -33.51 29.30
CA VAL A 726 1.20 -34.39 28.46
C VAL A 726 0.06 -33.61 27.81
N ALA A 727 0.10 -33.50 26.48
CA ALA A 727 -0.97 -32.93 25.67
C ALA A 727 -1.93 -34.03 25.21
N ARG A 728 -3.18 -34.03 25.70
CA ARG A 728 -4.17 -35.05 25.31
C ARG A 728 -4.79 -34.74 23.95
N CYS A 729 -4.91 -35.76 23.10
CA CYS A 729 -5.51 -35.68 21.77
C CYS A 729 -6.50 -36.86 21.54
N LYS A 730 -7.29 -36.79 20.45
CA LYS A 730 -8.20 -37.88 20.03
C LYS A 730 -7.69 -38.68 18.82
N GLN A 731 -6.83 -38.04 18.05
CA GLN A 731 -6.22 -38.47 16.80
C GLN A 731 -4.85 -37.81 16.75
N LEU A 732 -3.86 -38.50 16.19
CA LEU A 732 -2.50 -38.01 15.97
C LEU A 732 -2.17 -38.10 14.47
N ILE A 733 -1.54 -37.07 13.92
CA ILE A 733 -0.92 -37.09 12.59
C ILE A 733 0.58 -36.96 12.80
N CYS A 734 1.39 -37.76 12.08
CA CYS A 734 2.84 -37.70 12.17
C CYS A 734 3.52 -38.26 10.92
N ASP A 735 4.77 -37.84 10.68
CA ASP A 735 5.64 -38.49 9.69
C ASP A 735 6.26 -39.80 10.24
N PRO A 736 6.81 -40.67 9.37
CA PRO A 736 7.41 -41.95 9.75
C PRO A 736 8.48 -41.90 10.86
N SER A 737 9.20 -40.78 11.02
CA SER A 737 10.28 -40.66 12.00
C SER A 737 9.80 -40.64 13.45
N TYR A 738 8.51 -40.40 13.70
CA TYR A 738 7.90 -40.42 15.04
C TYR A 738 7.40 -41.79 15.46
N ILE A 739 7.18 -42.72 14.52
CA ILE A 739 6.63 -44.05 14.79
C ILE A 739 7.34 -45.16 13.99
N PRO A 740 8.66 -45.37 14.21
CA PRO A 740 9.45 -46.36 13.47
C PRO A 740 8.89 -47.79 13.54
N ASP A 741 8.20 -48.14 14.63
CA ASP A 741 7.58 -49.47 14.82
C ASP A 741 6.29 -49.68 14.00
N ARG A 742 5.72 -48.63 13.39
CA ARG A 742 4.46 -48.67 12.61
C ARG A 742 4.65 -48.38 11.12
N VAL A 743 5.88 -48.40 10.64
CA VAL A 743 6.22 -48.17 9.23
C VAL A 743 7.09 -49.30 8.69
N ARG A 744 7.00 -49.54 7.38
CA ARG A 744 7.90 -50.47 6.67
C ARG A 744 8.67 -49.71 5.59
N LYS A 745 9.89 -50.16 5.31
CA LYS A 745 10.72 -49.61 4.24
C LYS A 745 10.18 -50.05 2.89
N ALA A 746 9.72 -49.10 2.09
CA ALA A 746 9.20 -49.30 0.74
C ALA A 746 10.30 -49.24 -0.36
N GLY A 747 11.41 -48.56 -0.08
CA GLY A 747 12.52 -48.41 -1.02
C GLY A 747 13.61 -47.45 -0.54
N GLN A 748 14.45 -46.99 -1.47
CA GLN A 748 15.45 -45.94 -1.24
C GLN A 748 15.48 -44.99 -2.44
N VAL A 749 15.80 -43.72 -2.20
CA VAL A 749 15.94 -42.68 -3.22
C VAL A 749 17.29 -42.01 -3.05
N ILE A 750 18.05 -41.89 -4.14
CA ILE A 750 19.19 -40.99 -4.22
C ILE A 750 18.71 -39.62 -4.72
N ARG A 751 19.24 -38.55 -4.12
CA ARG A 751 19.10 -37.17 -4.57
C ARG A 751 20.49 -36.55 -4.64
N ILE A 752 20.87 -36.00 -5.80
CA ILE A 752 22.10 -35.22 -5.97
C ILE A 752 21.72 -33.78 -6.30
N ILE A 753 21.97 -32.87 -5.36
CA ILE A 753 21.84 -31.43 -5.56
C ILE A 753 23.11 -30.94 -6.25
N CYS A 754 22.98 -30.34 -7.44
CA CYS A 754 24.08 -29.80 -8.23
C CYS A 754 23.93 -28.28 -8.33
N ILE A 755 24.97 -27.54 -7.97
CA ILE A 755 25.06 -26.09 -8.23
C ILE A 755 25.73 -25.88 -9.59
N LEU A 756 25.16 -25.02 -10.43
CA LEU A 756 25.68 -24.67 -11.75
C LEU A 756 25.85 -23.14 -11.88
N SER A 757 26.89 -22.72 -12.61
CA SER A 757 27.09 -21.33 -13.05
C SER A 757 26.50 -21.02 -14.45
N HIS A 758 25.72 -21.94 -15.03
CA HIS A 758 25.13 -21.79 -16.37
C HIS A 758 23.77 -22.48 -16.47
N PRO A 759 22.89 -22.07 -17.42
CA PRO A 759 21.67 -22.82 -17.72
C PRO A 759 21.99 -24.19 -18.33
N ILE A 760 21.05 -25.13 -18.24
CA ILE A 760 21.24 -26.50 -18.74
C ILE A 760 21.28 -26.49 -20.28
N LYS A 761 22.25 -27.19 -20.87
CA LYS A 761 22.44 -27.28 -22.33
C LYS A 761 21.17 -27.81 -23.02
N ASN A 762 20.86 -27.28 -24.20
CA ASN A 762 19.67 -27.61 -25.01
C ASN A 762 18.30 -27.26 -24.38
N THR A 763 18.26 -26.42 -23.33
CA THR A 763 16.98 -25.93 -22.74
C THR A 763 16.52 -24.57 -23.26
N ASN A 764 17.24 -23.96 -24.21
CA ASN A 764 17.02 -22.57 -24.67
C ASN A 764 17.16 -21.54 -23.52
N ASP A 765 18.25 -21.67 -22.76
CA ASP A 765 18.64 -20.82 -21.63
C ASP A 765 17.53 -20.62 -20.58
N ALA A 766 16.78 -21.68 -20.30
CA ALA A 766 15.70 -21.67 -19.33
C ALA A 766 16.22 -21.40 -17.91
N ASN A 767 15.49 -20.56 -17.16
CA ASN A 767 15.77 -20.26 -15.75
C ASN A 767 15.18 -21.29 -14.79
N SER A 768 14.23 -22.11 -15.25
CA SER A 768 13.76 -23.29 -14.53
C SER A 768 13.19 -24.33 -15.50
N CYS A 769 13.42 -25.60 -15.22
CA CYS A 769 12.85 -26.67 -16.02
C CYS A 769 12.70 -28.00 -15.26
N GLN A 770 11.84 -28.86 -15.80
CA GLN A 770 11.84 -30.29 -15.49
C GLN A 770 12.46 -31.08 -16.65
N ILE A 771 13.24 -32.11 -16.35
CA ILE A 771 13.75 -33.10 -17.29
C ILE A 771 13.34 -34.47 -16.76
N ILE A 772 12.69 -35.28 -17.62
CA ILE A 772 12.32 -36.65 -17.32
C ILE A 772 13.19 -37.57 -18.18
N ILE A 773 13.82 -38.56 -17.56
CA ILE A 773 14.59 -39.62 -18.24
C ILE A 773 13.80 -40.92 -18.04
N PRO A 774 13.00 -41.35 -19.03
CA PRO A 774 12.21 -42.57 -18.93
C PRO A 774 13.10 -43.79 -18.72
N GLN A 775 12.70 -44.67 -17.81
CA GLN A 775 13.43 -45.89 -17.43
C GLN A 775 13.93 -46.71 -18.64
N ASN A 776 13.11 -46.81 -19.70
CA ASN A 776 13.40 -47.58 -20.91
C ASN A 776 14.56 -46.99 -21.74
N GLN A 777 14.82 -45.68 -21.64
CA GLN A 777 15.92 -45.00 -22.36
C GLN A 777 17.30 -45.21 -21.71
N VAL A 778 17.33 -45.63 -20.44
CA VAL A 778 18.55 -45.87 -19.64
C VAL A 778 18.63 -47.31 -19.12
N ASN A 779 17.77 -48.20 -19.60
CA ASN A 779 17.71 -49.62 -19.23
C ASN A 779 17.56 -49.86 -17.71
N ARG A 780 16.65 -49.10 -17.08
CA ARG A 780 16.30 -49.15 -15.65
C ARG A 780 14.87 -49.67 -15.44
N LYS A 781 14.47 -49.85 -14.18
CA LYS A 781 13.07 -50.09 -13.78
C LYS A 781 12.37 -48.86 -13.20
N SER A 782 13.11 -47.78 -13.01
CA SER A 782 12.65 -46.51 -12.47
C SER A 782 13.25 -45.33 -13.24
N ASP A 783 12.43 -44.31 -13.46
CA ASP A 783 12.85 -43.07 -14.11
C ASP A 783 13.91 -42.32 -13.30
N ILE A 784 14.69 -41.50 -13.99
CA ILE A 784 15.51 -40.46 -13.38
C ILE A 784 14.86 -39.11 -13.68
N TYR A 785 14.67 -38.31 -12.65
CA TYR A 785 14.11 -36.95 -12.77
C TYR A 785 15.21 -35.93 -12.50
N VAL A 786 15.18 -34.81 -13.22
CA VAL A 786 15.93 -33.61 -12.86
C VAL A 786 14.98 -32.43 -12.83
N CYS A 787 14.96 -31.72 -11.70
CA CYS A 787 14.32 -30.42 -11.62
C CYS A 787 15.40 -29.35 -11.46
N MET A 788 15.23 -28.22 -12.14
CA MET A 788 16.15 -27.11 -12.06
C MET A 788 15.38 -25.83 -11.76
N ILE A 789 15.86 -25.11 -10.75
CA ILE A 789 15.42 -23.78 -10.33
C ILE A 789 16.66 -22.89 -10.14
N SER A 790 16.48 -21.58 -10.07
CA SER A 790 17.59 -20.61 -10.11
C SER A 790 17.27 -19.34 -9.34
N TYR A 791 18.20 -18.38 -9.36
CA TYR A 791 18.00 -17.01 -8.89
C TYR A 791 16.66 -16.37 -9.34
N ALA A 792 16.11 -16.76 -10.49
CA ALA A 792 14.81 -16.27 -10.96
C ALA A 792 13.60 -16.67 -10.07
N HIS A 793 13.80 -17.58 -9.11
CA HIS A 793 12.83 -18.01 -8.09
C HIS A 793 13.28 -17.64 -6.66
N ASN A 794 14.33 -16.81 -6.51
CA ASN A 794 14.90 -16.39 -5.22
C ASN A 794 15.40 -17.55 -4.33
N VAL A 795 15.88 -18.64 -4.94
CA VAL A 795 16.46 -19.82 -4.26
C VAL A 795 17.98 -19.90 -4.34
N ALA A 796 18.62 -19.03 -5.11
CA ALA A 796 20.06 -19.00 -5.30
C ALA A 796 20.54 -17.57 -5.59
N ALA A 797 21.82 -17.31 -5.33
CA ALA A 797 22.45 -16.04 -5.69
C ALA A 797 22.41 -15.78 -7.22
N GLN A 798 22.45 -14.51 -7.61
CA GLN A 798 22.32 -14.06 -9.00
C GLN A 798 23.25 -14.81 -9.96
N GLY A 799 22.69 -15.38 -11.04
CA GLY A 799 23.43 -16.15 -12.04
C GLY A 799 23.71 -17.60 -11.68
N LYS A 800 23.26 -18.08 -10.51
CA LYS A 800 23.38 -19.49 -10.10
C LYS A 800 22.10 -20.28 -10.31
N TYR A 801 22.27 -21.56 -10.61
CA TYR A 801 21.21 -22.54 -10.85
C TYR A 801 21.41 -23.73 -9.91
N ILE A 802 20.31 -24.30 -9.44
CA ILE A 802 20.25 -25.49 -8.60
C ILE A 802 19.52 -26.55 -9.42
N ALA A 803 20.24 -27.58 -9.87
CA ALA A 803 19.69 -28.72 -10.57
C ALA A 803 19.76 -29.95 -9.66
N ILE A 804 18.63 -30.59 -9.40
CA ILE A 804 18.53 -31.70 -8.45
C ILE A 804 18.07 -32.94 -9.20
N ALA A 805 18.96 -33.94 -9.26
CA ALA A 805 18.71 -35.23 -9.89
C ALA A 805 18.23 -36.24 -8.85
N SER A 806 17.14 -36.97 -9.14
CA SER A 806 16.57 -37.99 -8.24
C SER A 806 16.11 -39.25 -8.97
N THR A 807 16.35 -40.41 -8.36
CA THR A 807 15.85 -41.71 -8.82
C THR A 807 15.71 -42.69 -7.65
N THR A 808 14.90 -43.73 -7.83
CA THR A 808 14.85 -44.88 -6.90
C THR A 808 16.12 -45.70 -7.05
N VAL A 809 16.74 -46.13 -5.96
CA VAL A 809 17.98 -46.93 -6.01
C VAL A 809 17.69 -48.37 -6.43
N GLU A 810 18.38 -48.86 -7.45
CA GLU A 810 18.26 -50.23 -7.97
C GLU A 810 19.53 -51.08 -7.79
N THR A 811 20.68 -50.45 -7.53
CA THR A 811 22.00 -51.09 -7.45
C THR A 811 22.73 -50.79 -6.14
N MET A 812 23.95 -51.31 -5.96
CA MET A 812 24.79 -50.98 -4.80
C MET A 812 25.60 -49.68 -4.97
N ASP A 813 25.60 -49.07 -6.15
CA ASP A 813 26.37 -47.86 -6.47
C ASP A 813 25.42 -46.77 -7.03
N PRO A 814 24.68 -46.08 -6.15
CA PRO A 814 23.57 -45.24 -6.55
C PRO A 814 24.00 -43.93 -7.24
N GLU A 815 25.22 -43.44 -7.01
CA GLU A 815 25.74 -42.26 -7.70
C GLU A 815 25.93 -42.52 -9.20
N LYS A 816 26.31 -43.74 -9.56
CA LYS A 816 26.41 -44.16 -10.95
C LYS A 816 25.06 -44.25 -11.66
N GLU A 817 23.98 -44.53 -10.93
CA GLU A 817 22.63 -44.63 -11.50
C GLU A 817 22.14 -43.30 -12.07
N VAL A 818 22.62 -42.17 -11.55
CA VAL A 818 22.29 -40.82 -12.00
C VAL A 818 23.33 -40.20 -12.94
N GLU A 819 24.38 -40.94 -13.32
CA GLU A 819 25.41 -40.51 -14.28
C GLU A 819 24.80 -39.93 -15.59
N PRO A 820 23.79 -40.54 -16.25
CA PRO A 820 23.15 -39.98 -17.45
C PRO A 820 22.43 -38.63 -17.22
N ALA A 821 22.03 -38.34 -15.98
CA ALA A 821 21.46 -37.05 -15.61
C ALA A 821 22.56 -36.02 -15.35
N LEU A 822 23.67 -36.41 -14.72
CA LEU A 822 24.81 -35.54 -14.43
C LEU A 822 25.52 -35.07 -15.71
N GLU A 823 25.68 -35.94 -16.72
CA GLU A 823 26.26 -35.59 -18.03
C GLU A 823 25.54 -34.41 -18.72
N LEU A 824 24.23 -34.26 -18.51
CA LEU A 824 23.42 -33.15 -19.05
C LEU A 824 23.73 -31.80 -18.36
N LEU A 825 24.23 -31.85 -17.14
CA LEU A 825 24.44 -30.70 -16.25
C LEU A 825 25.87 -30.16 -16.29
N GLU A 826 26.85 -30.92 -16.79
CA GLU A 826 28.26 -30.52 -16.73
C GLU A 826 28.58 -29.23 -17.53
N PRO A 827 29.49 -28.37 -17.03
CA PRO A 827 30.24 -28.46 -15.77
C PRO A 827 29.42 -28.12 -14.50
N ILE A 828 29.57 -28.94 -13.46
CA ILE A 828 28.93 -28.74 -12.15
C ILE A 828 29.90 -28.06 -11.19
N ASP A 829 29.49 -26.99 -10.52
CA ASP A 829 30.32 -26.25 -9.55
C ASP A 829 30.52 -27.06 -8.25
N GLN A 830 29.44 -27.65 -7.74
CA GLN A 830 29.44 -28.49 -6.53
C GLN A 830 28.28 -29.49 -6.53
N LYS A 831 28.53 -30.68 -5.94
CA LYS A 831 27.53 -31.75 -5.74
C LYS A 831 27.29 -31.99 -4.25
N PHE A 832 26.04 -32.26 -3.87
CA PHE A 832 25.63 -32.71 -2.53
C PHE A 832 24.78 -33.97 -2.68
N VAL A 833 25.26 -35.11 -2.16
CA VAL A 833 24.65 -36.44 -2.35
C VAL A 833 23.91 -36.86 -1.09
N ALA A 834 22.61 -37.11 -1.20
CA ALA A 834 21.77 -37.66 -0.15
C ALA A 834 21.14 -38.99 -0.61
N ILE A 835 21.12 -39.98 0.28
CA ILE A 835 20.35 -41.22 0.10
C ILE A 835 19.34 -41.29 1.24
N SER A 836 18.05 -41.36 0.88
CA SER A 836 16.93 -41.40 1.82
C SER A 836 16.21 -42.74 1.74
N ASP A 837 15.91 -43.34 2.90
CA ASP A 837 15.00 -44.47 2.99
C ASP A 837 13.55 -44.00 2.81
N LEU A 838 12.77 -44.70 2.00
CA LEU A 838 11.32 -44.46 1.88
C LEU A 838 10.56 -45.37 2.83
N TYR A 839 9.67 -44.79 3.63
CA TYR A 839 8.80 -45.49 4.55
C TYR A 839 7.32 -45.28 4.17
N GLU A 840 6.53 -46.33 4.38
CA GLU A 840 5.07 -46.31 4.26
C GLU A 840 4.44 -46.94 5.52
N PRO A 841 3.24 -46.50 5.94
CA PRO A 841 2.56 -47.06 7.10
C PRO A 841 2.14 -48.52 6.90
N ILE A 842 2.23 -49.31 7.98
CA ILE A 842 1.61 -50.65 8.05
C ILE A 842 0.23 -50.64 8.72
N ASP A 843 -0.12 -49.51 9.35
CA ASP A 843 -1.35 -49.26 10.10
C ASP A 843 -2.09 -48.09 9.43
N ASP A 844 -3.37 -48.29 9.08
CA ASP A 844 -4.18 -47.26 8.43
C ASP A 844 -4.65 -46.17 9.41
N GLY A 845 -4.49 -46.39 10.71
CA GLY A 845 -4.89 -45.49 11.78
C GLY A 845 -6.36 -45.63 12.20
N SER A 846 -7.13 -46.55 11.61
CA SER A 846 -8.55 -46.71 11.91
C SER A 846 -8.79 -47.13 13.37
N GLU A 847 -8.06 -48.14 13.86
CA GLU A 847 -8.13 -48.59 15.25
C GLU A 847 -7.28 -47.72 16.19
N SER A 848 -6.01 -47.49 15.82
CA SER A 848 -5.03 -46.80 16.66
C SER A 848 -5.25 -45.28 16.78
N GLN A 849 -5.93 -44.69 15.79
CA GLN A 849 -6.10 -43.24 15.60
C GLN A 849 -4.76 -42.48 15.46
N VAL A 850 -3.71 -43.19 15.05
CA VAL A 850 -2.42 -42.63 14.65
C VAL A 850 -2.34 -42.71 13.13
N PHE A 851 -2.36 -41.55 12.46
CA PHE A 851 -2.37 -41.44 11.02
C PHE A 851 -1.01 -41.00 10.52
N CYS A 852 -0.24 -41.95 9.99
CA CYS A 852 1.08 -41.66 9.43
C CYS A 852 1.00 -41.27 7.95
N SER A 853 1.90 -40.39 7.51
CA SER A 853 2.18 -40.09 6.11
C SER A 853 3.22 -41.02 5.50
N CYS A 854 3.32 -41.01 4.17
CA CYS A 854 4.37 -41.68 3.42
C CYS A 854 5.59 -40.76 3.24
N SER A 855 6.80 -41.33 3.19
CA SER A 855 8.00 -40.55 2.83
C SER A 855 7.90 -40.01 1.39
N TYR A 856 8.39 -38.79 1.16
CA TYR A 856 8.42 -38.18 -0.17
C TYR A 856 9.23 -39.01 -1.16
N ASP A 857 8.59 -39.44 -2.24
CA ASP A 857 9.19 -40.27 -3.30
C ASP A 857 10.19 -39.51 -4.19
N ALA A 858 10.74 -40.20 -5.20
CA ALA A 858 11.71 -39.65 -6.15
C ALA A 858 11.12 -38.65 -7.17
N THR A 859 9.79 -38.53 -7.29
CA THR A 859 9.15 -37.73 -8.34
C THR A 859 9.37 -36.23 -8.12
N THR A 860 9.49 -35.46 -9.20
CA THR A 860 9.64 -34.00 -9.14
C THR A 860 8.31 -33.25 -9.13
N HIS A 861 7.21 -33.87 -8.71
CA HIS A 861 5.91 -33.23 -8.59
C HIS A 861 5.10 -33.73 -7.38
N PHE A 862 4.04 -33.01 -7.05
CA PHE A 862 3.22 -33.23 -5.85
C PHE A 862 2.06 -34.22 -5.97
N GLU A 863 1.86 -34.89 -7.11
CA GLU A 863 0.63 -35.67 -7.31
C GLU A 863 0.54 -36.88 -6.36
N THR A 864 1.65 -37.60 -6.14
CA THR A 864 1.70 -38.72 -5.18
C THR A 864 1.54 -38.25 -3.74
N THR A 865 2.18 -37.14 -3.37
CA THR A 865 1.99 -36.44 -2.09
C THR A 865 0.53 -35.99 -1.88
N CYS A 866 -0.14 -35.51 -2.92
CA CYS A 866 -1.54 -35.12 -2.86
C CYS A 866 -2.48 -36.32 -2.70
N ASN A 867 -2.12 -37.49 -3.25
CA ASN A 867 -2.84 -38.74 -3.02
C ASN A 867 -2.74 -39.17 -1.55
N ASP A 868 -1.56 -39.09 -0.94
CA ASP A 868 -1.36 -39.38 0.49
C ASP A 868 -2.17 -38.44 1.40
N ILE A 869 -2.14 -37.12 1.14
CA ILE A 869 -2.95 -36.13 1.88
C ILE A 869 -4.45 -36.46 1.84
N LYS A 870 -5.00 -36.79 0.67
CA LYS A 870 -6.42 -37.17 0.53
C LYS A 870 -6.73 -38.48 1.25
N ASP A 871 -5.83 -39.45 1.19
CA ASP A 871 -6.01 -40.74 1.85
C ASP A 871 -6.01 -40.55 3.37
N ILE A 872 -4.99 -39.92 3.94
CA ILE A 872 -4.92 -39.57 5.37
C ILE A 872 -6.19 -38.83 5.80
N TYR A 873 -6.61 -37.79 5.06
CA TYR A 873 -7.84 -37.06 5.37
C TYR A 873 -9.07 -37.97 5.37
N LYS A 874 -9.19 -38.88 4.40
CA LYS A 874 -10.30 -39.85 4.31
C LYS A 874 -10.28 -40.84 5.48
N ARG A 875 -9.11 -41.35 5.87
CA ARG A 875 -8.92 -42.24 7.05
C ARG A 875 -9.30 -41.52 8.35
N MET A 876 -8.96 -40.23 8.47
CA MET A 876 -9.26 -39.40 9.65
C MET A 876 -10.73 -38.98 9.77
N ALA A 877 -11.35 -38.54 8.67
CA ALA A 877 -12.68 -37.95 8.64
C ALA A 877 -13.80 -38.97 8.37
N GLY A 878 -13.47 -40.13 7.80
CA GLY A 878 -14.43 -41.15 7.35
C GLY A 878 -15.12 -40.83 6.02
N THR A 879 -14.87 -39.65 5.44
CA THR A 879 -15.40 -39.20 4.15
C THR A 879 -14.28 -38.72 3.24
N ALA A 880 -14.46 -38.83 1.92
CA ALA A 880 -13.52 -38.27 0.96
C ALA A 880 -13.37 -36.74 1.13
N PHE A 881 -12.23 -36.20 0.71
CA PHE A 881 -12.02 -34.76 0.66
C PHE A 881 -12.87 -34.16 -0.48
N ASP A 882 -13.87 -33.35 -0.11
CA ASP A 882 -14.84 -32.76 -1.04
C ASP A 882 -14.65 -31.23 -1.10
N PHE A 883 -14.22 -30.75 -2.26
CA PHE A 883 -13.94 -29.35 -2.53
C PHE A 883 -15.22 -28.48 -2.59
N GLU A 884 -16.40 -29.05 -2.87
CA GLU A 884 -17.64 -28.28 -3.06
C GLU A 884 -18.44 -28.10 -1.76
N ASN A 885 -18.61 -29.18 -0.99
CA ASN A 885 -19.29 -29.09 0.32
C ASN A 885 -18.51 -28.20 1.31
N MET A 886 -17.20 -28.07 1.14
CA MET A 886 -16.37 -27.17 1.93
C MET A 886 -16.53 -25.68 1.55
N LYS A 887 -16.71 -25.35 0.26
CA LYS A 887 -17.04 -23.98 -0.19
C LYS A 887 -18.33 -23.46 0.45
N ARG A 888 -19.38 -24.28 0.52
CA ARG A 888 -20.68 -23.89 1.12
C ARG A 888 -20.52 -23.45 2.58
N LYS A 889 -19.78 -24.22 3.38
CA LYS A 889 -19.55 -23.92 4.81
C LYS A 889 -18.76 -22.65 5.06
N GLN A 890 -17.89 -22.23 4.14
CA GLN A 890 -17.11 -21.00 4.31
C GLN A 890 -18.02 -19.76 4.22
N ASN A 891 -19.00 -19.77 3.30
CA ASN A 891 -20.03 -18.73 3.21
C ASN A 891 -20.91 -18.69 4.47
N ASP A 892 -21.34 -19.86 4.98
CA ASP A 892 -22.15 -19.96 6.21
C ASP A 892 -21.43 -19.42 7.46
N VAL A 893 -20.10 -19.52 7.52
CA VAL A 893 -19.29 -19.06 8.68
C VAL A 893 -19.03 -17.55 8.67
N PHE A 894 -18.97 -16.92 7.49
CA PHE A 894 -18.80 -15.46 7.37
C PHE A 894 -20.10 -14.66 7.32
N GLY A 895 -21.25 -15.34 7.21
CA GLY A 895 -22.55 -14.74 7.51
C GLY A 895 -23.06 -13.75 6.46
N GLU A 896 -22.93 -14.06 5.17
CA GLU A 896 -23.84 -13.50 4.16
C GLU A 896 -25.19 -14.22 4.26
N ALA A 897 -26.04 -13.74 5.18
CA ALA A 897 -27.46 -14.05 5.13
C ALA A 897 -28.09 -13.29 3.97
N GLU A 898 -28.74 -14.00 3.05
CA GLU A 898 -29.50 -13.41 1.95
C GLU A 898 -30.55 -12.39 2.46
N GLN A 899 -30.44 -11.14 2.00
CA GLN A 899 -31.52 -10.13 1.97
C GLN A 899 -31.43 -9.29 0.70
#